data_AF-A0A7X8GAD3-F1
#
_entry.id   AF-A0A7X8GAD3-F1
#
_cell.length_a   1.000
_cell.length_b   1.000
_cell.length_c   1.000
_cell.angle_alpha   90.00
_cell.angle_beta   90.00
_cell.angle_gamma   90.00
#
_symmetry.space_group_name_H-M   'P 1'
#
loop_
_entity.id
_entity.type
_entity.pdbx_description
1 polymer ?
#
loop_
_entity_poly.entity_id
_entity_poly.type
_entity_poly.pdbx_seq_one_letter_code
_entity_poly.pdbx_strand_id
1 'polypeptide(L)'
;MKKIFLTICLLALCFTTGAAQKNRPVSSFAIIIDQASYNACKAEVDAYKAVLDEEGLPTTIVAGNWQTPDQVKERILKLYNRKPRLEGIVLVGDIPVARVLGAQHMTTAFKMHQTRFPKNQCSVPSDRFYDCFDLQFNYIEQDSLQPSWHYYWLSEKGSQRLQPAIYSARMKVPDDLCHNDDTLRYELLRGYLQKVVAAHKENNPFDRLIHFAGHGYNSDCLTTWRQFAQVFREHFPQAFTTSAGNSFLNFRQDPVMKYKLYDQIQKPGTDLLIFYEHGAPGTQYINGDYPAQGFKEHLAWGKHTLRMQYKRYKKPEDQQKFIKTNCDMYGLDPAMFHPDTLAAYAVRDSIDAVDRNILLEDLNKLKPGARVVLFNACYNGSFHEEGYVAGSYLFIPGSQTITAQGNTVNVLQDKIADQFLGYMDMGVRLGFWQKEVVTLESHMLGDPTYRFAACKKSDEWNRVLAVGAPEAYWRELLKARKPVQRTMAIKQLTTMGCMTSATLKEIFEQDASYIVRMQALLQSAKFADENTMAIIMNAFHDPYENVRRQACHMAGKMGCNAFIEPLKALQAEAHETQRVQYAAKSALEVFKPALTGLDEDGIRYLRNNPQHFRIQEFLDFLADEAQPVDLRIVMAEALGWFNNSVQRIAITVAMEQQLKEKKLPQSLRKEMTKTIKRLKNN
;
A
#
# COMPACT_ATOMS: atom_id res chain seq x y z
N MET A 1 -25.92 -19.63 -66.89
CA MET A 1 -25.11 -20.27 -65.83
C MET A 1 -23.73 -19.62 -65.59
N LYS A 2 -23.43 -18.39 -66.04
CA LYS A 2 -22.15 -17.70 -65.76
C LYS A 2 -22.25 -16.48 -64.81
N LYS A 3 -23.45 -16.09 -64.38
CA LYS A 3 -23.67 -14.95 -63.46
C LYS A 3 -23.89 -15.34 -61.98
N ILE A 4 -24.05 -16.63 -61.68
CA ILE A 4 -24.27 -17.11 -60.29
C ILE A 4 -22.94 -17.52 -59.62
N PHE A 5 -21.89 -17.83 -60.41
CA PHE A 5 -20.60 -18.24 -59.86
C PHE A 5 -19.74 -17.07 -59.34
N LEU A 6 -19.93 -15.85 -59.88
CA LEU A 6 -19.16 -14.68 -59.46
C LEU A 6 -19.64 -14.09 -58.12
N THR A 7 -20.92 -14.26 -57.78
CA THR A 7 -21.50 -13.77 -56.52
C THR A 7 -21.12 -14.65 -55.33
N ILE A 8 -20.91 -15.95 -55.56
CA ILE A 8 -20.49 -16.89 -54.50
C ILE A 8 -19.00 -16.72 -54.15
N CYS A 9 -18.16 -16.32 -55.11
CA CYS A 9 -16.75 -16.01 -54.81
C CYS A 9 -16.56 -14.66 -54.08
N LEU A 10 -17.43 -13.66 -54.30
CA LEU A 10 -17.35 -12.39 -53.55
C LEU A 10 -17.93 -12.48 -52.13
N LEU A 11 -18.91 -13.36 -51.87
CA LEU A 11 -19.39 -13.62 -50.51
C LEU A 11 -18.43 -14.49 -49.68
N ALA A 12 -17.61 -15.33 -50.32
CA ALA A 12 -16.57 -16.09 -49.62
C ALA A 12 -15.36 -15.24 -49.20
N LEU A 13 -15.13 -14.05 -49.80
CA LEU A 13 -14.06 -13.12 -49.40
C LEU A 13 -14.47 -12.14 -48.28
N CYS A 14 -15.75 -12.05 -47.92
CA CYS A 14 -16.21 -11.16 -46.84
C CYS A 14 -16.32 -11.84 -45.47
N PHE A 15 -16.09 -13.15 -45.36
CA PHE A 15 -16.12 -13.88 -44.08
C PHE A 15 -14.75 -14.17 -43.47
N THR A 16 -13.64 -13.75 -44.10
CA THR A 16 -12.30 -13.88 -43.51
C THR A 16 -11.80 -12.60 -42.82
N THR A 17 -12.50 -11.48 -42.93
CA THR A 17 -12.11 -10.20 -42.29
C THR A 17 -12.58 -10.06 -40.84
N GLY A 18 -13.56 -10.88 -40.39
CA GLY A 18 -14.04 -10.88 -39.01
C GLY A 18 -13.16 -11.63 -37.99
N ALA A 19 -12.28 -12.53 -38.45
CA ALA A 19 -11.34 -13.26 -37.59
C ALA A 19 -10.04 -12.47 -37.37
N ALA A 20 -9.58 -11.72 -38.37
CA ALA A 20 -8.33 -10.95 -38.28
C ALA A 20 -8.43 -9.72 -37.34
N GLN A 21 -9.63 -9.20 -37.09
CA GLN A 21 -9.83 -8.04 -36.21
C GLN A 21 -9.87 -8.43 -34.71
N LYS A 22 -10.09 -9.71 -34.37
CA LYS A 22 -10.05 -10.22 -32.98
C LYS A 22 -8.64 -10.44 -32.43
N ASN A 23 -7.61 -10.45 -33.28
CA ASN A 23 -6.22 -10.80 -32.92
C ASN A 23 -5.26 -9.60 -32.78
N ARG A 24 -5.75 -8.36 -32.87
CA ARG A 24 -4.87 -7.21 -32.57
C ARG A 24 -4.76 -7.03 -31.06
N PRO A 25 -3.54 -6.96 -30.52
CA PRO A 25 -3.33 -6.68 -29.11
C PRO A 25 -3.97 -5.34 -28.73
N VAL A 26 -4.70 -5.32 -27.62
CA VAL A 26 -5.40 -4.12 -27.13
C VAL A 26 -4.51 -3.19 -26.31
N SER A 27 -3.47 -3.75 -25.71
CA SER A 27 -2.48 -3.08 -24.86
C SER A 27 -1.08 -3.63 -25.12
N SER A 28 -0.07 -2.97 -24.56
CA SER A 28 1.33 -3.39 -24.57
C SER A 28 1.95 -3.28 -23.18
N PHE A 29 3.07 -3.95 -23.00
CA PHE A 29 3.89 -3.90 -21.80
C PHE A 29 5.34 -3.51 -22.14
N ALA A 30 6.10 -3.01 -21.18
CA ALA A 30 7.52 -2.71 -21.40
C ALA A 30 8.41 -3.16 -20.25
N ILE A 31 9.53 -3.75 -20.62
CA ILE A 31 10.64 -4.11 -19.74
C ILE A 31 11.66 -2.98 -19.85
N ILE A 32 11.76 -2.15 -18.83
CA ILE A 32 12.77 -1.10 -18.72
C ILE A 32 13.93 -1.69 -17.93
N ILE A 33 15.09 -1.81 -18.55
CA ILE A 33 16.23 -2.52 -17.97
C ILE A 33 17.53 -1.72 -18.16
N ASP A 34 18.43 -1.76 -17.18
CA ASP A 34 19.76 -1.18 -17.38
C ASP A 34 20.58 -2.03 -18.38
N GLN A 35 21.53 -1.40 -19.06
CA GLN A 35 22.27 -2.07 -20.13
C GLN A 35 23.10 -3.26 -19.63
N ALA A 36 23.65 -3.19 -18.42
CA ALA A 36 24.51 -4.23 -17.88
C ALA A 36 23.70 -5.49 -17.54
N SER A 37 22.57 -5.33 -16.83
CA SER A 37 21.62 -6.40 -16.56
C SER A 37 21.07 -7.02 -17.85
N TYR A 38 20.76 -6.21 -18.87
CA TYR A 38 20.31 -6.75 -20.15
C TYR A 38 21.37 -7.59 -20.84
N ASN A 39 22.62 -7.12 -20.88
CA ASN A 39 23.71 -7.85 -21.51
C ASN A 39 23.96 -9.20 -20.81
N ALA A 40 23.91 -9.22 -19.47
CA ALA A 40 24.18 -10.41 -18.67
C ALA A 40 23.02 -11.42 -18.66
N CYS A 41 21.77 -10.95 -18.78
CA CYS A 41 20.56 -11.78 -18.66
C CYS A 41 19.72 -11.81 -19.95
N LYS A 42 20.34 -11.54 -21.11
CA LYS A 42 19.63 -11.32 -22.38
C LYS A 42 18.67 -12.46 -22.73
N ALA A 43 19.13 -13.70 -22.60
CA ALA A 43 18.34 -14.88 -22.97
C ALA A 43 17.08 -15.00 -22.11
N GLU A 44 17.20 -14.78 -20.81
CA GLU A 44 16.10 -14.85 -19.85
C GLU A 44 15.12 -13.68 -20.02
N VAL A 45 15.61 -12.47 -20.27
CA VAL A 45 14.77 -11.29 -20.55
C VAL A 45 14.00 -11.47 -21.86
N ASP A 46 14.67 -11.97 -22.91
CA ASP A 46 14.02 -12.26 -24.19
C ASP A 46 12.97 -13.38 -24.05
N ALA A 47 13.23 -14.40 -23.22
CA ALA A 47 12.27 -15.46 -22.91
C ALA A 47 11.04 -14.94 -22.12
N TYR A 48 11.26 -14.03 -21.17
CA TYR A 48 10.17 -13.35 -20.46
C TYR A 48 9.33 -12.49 -21.41
N LYS A 49 9.96 -11.73 -22.31
CA LYS A 49 9.23 -11.05 -23.39
C LYS A 49 8.43 -12.03 -24.24
N ALA A 50 9.02 -13.16 -24.65
CA ALA A 50 8.38 -14.13 -25.53
C ALA A 50 7.13 -14.74 -24.91
N VAL A 51 7.17 -15.13 -23.63
CA VAL A 51 5.98 -15.69 -22.97
C VAL A 51 4.84 -14.67 -22.86
N LEU A 52 5.15 -13.39 -22.63
CA LEU A 52 4.13 -12.34 -22.63
C LEU A 52 3.54 -12.09 -24.02
N ASP A 53 4.36 -12.13 -25.08
CA ASP A 53 3.87 -12.04 -26.46
C ASP A 53 2.93 -13.21 -26.79
N GLU A 54 3.27 -14.44 -26.37
CA GLU A 54 2.43 -15.64 -26.52
C GLU A 54 1.08 -15.50 -25.80
N GLU A 55 1.06 -14.84 -24.64
CA GLU A 55 -0.15 -14.50 -23.89
C GLU A 55 -0.94 -13.31 -24.47
N GLY A 56 -0.51 -12.78 -25.62
CA GLY A 56 -1.19 -11.67 -26.29
C GLY A 56 -0.93 -10.31 -25.65
N LEU A 57 0.17 -10.15 -24.91
CA LEU A 57 0.67 -8.88 -24.37
C LEU A 57 2.00 -8.51 -25.03
N PRO A 58 1.97 -7.81 -26.18
CA PRO A 58 3.17 -7.37 -26.87
C PRO A 58 4.07 -6.59 -25.93
N THR A 59 5.29 -7.09 -25.77
CA THR A 59 6.24 -6.56 -24.81
C THR A 59 7.43 -5.92 -25.52
N THR A 60 7.80 -4.71 -25.12
CA THR A 60 8.98 -4.00 -25.64
C THR A 60 10.09 -3.98 -24.60
N ILE A 61 11.29 -4.38 -24.98
CA ILE A 61 12.49 -4.23 -24.13
C ILE A 61 13.12 -2.87 -24.42
N VAL A 62 13.38 -2.09 -23.38
CA VAL A 62 14.09 -0.81 -23.44
C VAL A 62 15.31 -0.89 -22.53
N ALA A 63 16.44 -1.29 -23.12
CA ALA A 63 17.74 -1.28 -22.45
C ALA A 63 18.40 0.11 -22.56
N GLY A 64 19.08 0.54 -21.51
CA GLY A 64 19.80 1.82 -21.53
C GLY A 64 20.70 2.04 -20.32
N ASN A 65 21.59 3.03 -20.44
CA ASN A 65 22.42 3.50 -19.34
C ASN A 65 21.69 4.64 -18.62
N TRP A 66 20.88 4.29 -17.62
CA TRP A 66 20.01 5.24 -16.93
C TRP A 66 20.78 6.00 -15.85
N GLN A 67 20.89 7.32 -16.02
CA GLN A 67 21.57 8.19 -15.06
C GLN A 67 20.58 8.92 -14.15
N THR A 68 19.36 9.17 -14.61
CA THR A 68 18.33 9.87 -13.82
C THR A 68 16.95 9.26 -14.02
N PRO A 69 16.04 9.40 -13.03
CA PRO A 69 14.64 9.02 -13.19
C PRO A 69 13.95 9.71 -14.38
N ASP A 70 14.30 10.95 -14.69
CA ASP A 70 13.69 11.68 -15.82
C ASP A 70 13.97 11.02 -17.17
N GLN A 71 15.18 10.48 -17.40
CA GLN A 71 15.52 9.76 -18.62
C GLN A 71 14.64 8.52 -18.81
N VAL A 72 14.42 7.78 -17.73
CA VAL A 72 13.56 6.59 -17.71
C VAL A 72 12.10 6.99 -17.99
N LYS A 73 11.60 8.02 -17.27
CA LYS A 73 10.23 8.52 -17.43
C LYS A 73 9.95 9.03 -18.85
N GLU A 74 10.91 9.72 -19.48
CA GLU A 74 10.77 10.18 -20.86
C GLU A 74 10.55 9.01 -21.83
N ARG A 75 11.26 7.89 -21.64
CA ARG A 75 11.11 6.69 -22.49
C ARG A 75 9.78 6.01 -22.26
N ILE A 76 9.33 5.91 -21.01
CA ILE A 76 8.01 5.38 -20.66
C ILE A 76 6.91 6.22 -21.34
N LEU A 77 6.98 7.55 -21.25
CA LEU A 77 6.00 8.45 -21.88
C LEU A 77 5.99 8.31 -23.41
N LYS A 78 7.16 8.13 -24.04
CA LYS A 78 7.24 7.85 -25.50
C LYS A 78 6.53 6.57 -25.89
N LEU A 79 6.59 5.52 -25.06
CA LEU A 79 5.86 4.27 -25.29
C LEU A 79 4.36 4.42 -25.03
N TYR A 80 3.99 5.10 -23.94
CA TYR A 80 2.60 5.33 -23.56
C TYR A 80 1.79 6.05 -24.65
N ASN A 81 2.44 6.97 -25.38
CA ASN A 81 1.82 7.73 -26.47
C ASN A 81 1.71 6.95 -27.80
N ARG A 82 2.11 5.67 -27.84
CA ARG A 82 1.98 4.79 -29.02
C ARG A 82 0.78 3.86 -28.89
N LYS A 83 0.44 3.19 -29.99
CA LYS A 83 -0.55 2.09 -30.03
C LYS A 83 0.18 0.76 -30.26
N PRO A 84 -0.28 -0.35 -29.64
CA PRO A 84 -1.35 -0.43 -28.63
C PRO A 84 -0.95 0.24 -27.30
N ARG A 85 -1.94 0.67 -26.51
CA ARG A 85 -1.71 1.50 -25.31
C ARG A 85 -0.85 0.74 -24.30
N LEU A 86 0.18 1.39 -23.77
CA LEU A 86 0.97 0.82 -22.67
C LEU A 86 0.08 0.66 -21.43
N GLU A 87 -0.09 -0.57 -20.94
CA GLU A 87 -0.86 -0.83 -19.71
C GLU A 87 0.04 -0.86 -18.46
N GLY A 88 1.32 -1.20 -18.62
CA GLY A 88 2.24 -1.37 -17.51
C GLY A 88 3.70 -1.45 -17.92
N ILE A 89 4.57 -1.39 -16.91
CA ILE A 89 6.02 -1.58 -17.03
C ILE A 89 6.57 -2.43 -15.91
N VAL A 90 7.77 -2.98 -16.12
CA VAL A 90 8.66 -3.42 -15.05
C VAL A 90 10.03 -2.77 -15.17
N LEU A 91 10.59 -2.35 -14.04
CA LEU A 91 11.92 -1.77 -13.89
C LEU A 91 12.88 -2.88 -13.44
N VAL A 92 13.86 -3.24 -14.27
CA VAL A 92 14.75 -4.38 -14.03
C VAL A 92 16.18 -3.90 -13.84
N GLY A 93 16.83 -4.39 -12.79
CA GLY A 93 18.20 -4.04 -12.43
C GLY A 93 18.32 -2.63 -11.81
N ASP A 94 19.41 -1.95 -12.13
CA ASP A 94 19.82 -0.69 -11.51
C ASP A 94 19.16 0.52 -12.18
N ILE A 95 17.84 0.60 -12.00
CA ILE A 95 17.05 1.77 -12.41
C ILE A 95 17.08 2.82 -11.29
N PRO A 96 17.42 4.10 -11.57
CA PRO A 96 17.43 5.17 -10.58
C PRO A 96 16.15 5.29 -9.74
N VAL A 97 16.28 5.78 -8.51
CA VAL A 97 15.19 5.87 -7.53
C VAL A 97 14.81 7.34 -7.33
N ALA A 98 13.55 7.66 -7.63
CA ALA A 98 12.97 8.95 -7.29
C ALA A 98 12.57 8.96 -5.81
N ARG A 99 13.12 9.91 -5.05
CA ARG A 99 12.79 10.19 -3.65
C ARG A 99 11.97 11.46 -3.56
N VAL A 100 10.70 11.31 -3.18
CA VAL A 100 9.68 12.36 -3.29
C VAL A 100 9.50 13.13 -1.99
N LEU A 101 9.56 14.45 -2.09
CA LEU A 101 9.24 15.44 -1.06
C LEU A 101 7.98 16.23 -1.46
N GLY A 102 7.34 16.91 -0.51
CA GLY A 102 6.15 17.72 -0.71
C GLY A 102 4.86 16.94 -1.00
N ALA A 103 4.91 15.60 -0.94
CA ALA A 103 3.81 14.67 -1.28
C ALA A 103 3.39 13.74 -0.14
N GLN A 104 3.87 13.96 1.09
CA GLN A 104 3.60 13.07 2.22
C GLN A 104 2.10 12.94 2.54
N HIS A 105 1.22 13.82 2.05
CA HIS A 105 -0.23 13.63 2.16
C HIS A 105 -0.78 12.41 1.39
N MET A 106 -0.01 11.88 0.44
CA MET A 106 -0.32 10.65 -0.29
C MET A 106 0.19 9.38 0.41
N THR A 107 0.87 9.50 1.55
CA THR A 107 1.27 8.34 2.36
C THR A 107 0.22 8.01 3.41
N THR A 108 0.20 6.77 3.87
CA THR A 108 -0.76 6.33 4.88
C THR A 108 -0.41 6.79 6.29
N ALA A 109 0.87 6.75 6.69
CA ALA A 109 1.32 7.14 8.03
C ALA A 109 2.54 8.07 8.06
N PHE A 110 3.37 8.08 7.02
CA PHE A 110 4.65 8.79 7.04
C PHE A 110 4.50 10.31 6.91
N LYS A 111 4.72 11.07 8.00
CA LYS A 111 4.56 12.54 8.10
C LYS A 111 5.77 13.25 8.74
N MET A 112 6.96 13.12 8.16
CA MET A 112 8.19 13.70 8.71
C MET A 112 8.38 15.19 8.34
N HIS A 113 9.06 15.95 9.20
CA HIS A 113 9.35 17.38 8.99
C HIS A 113 10.42 17.63 7.92
N GLN A 114 10.00 17.97 6.70
CA GLN A 114 10.88 17.98 5.51
C GLN A 114 11.91 19.12 5.45
N THR A 115 11.80 20.11 6.32
CA THR A 115 12.79 21.21 6.45
C THR A 115 13.72 21.06 7.66
N ARG A 116 13.40 20.18 8.61
CA ARG A 116 14.22 19.96 9.83
C ARG A 116 15.04 18.66 9.76
N PHE A 117 14.56 17.67 9.01
CA PHE A 117 15.25 16.39 8.85
C PHE A 117 15.95 16.29 7.48
N PRO A 118 17.10 15.59 7.41
CA PRO A 118 17.79 15.31 6.16
C PRO A 118 16.89 14.70 5.08
N LYS A 119 17.13 15.03 3.80
CA LYS A 119 16.32 14.58 2.66
C LYS A 119 16.25 13.06 2.55
N ASN A 120 17.33 12.34 2.85
CA ASN A 120 17.36 10.87 2.86
C ASN A 120 16.42 10.26 3.91
N GLN A 121 16.08 10.98 4.98
CA GLN A 121 15.15 10.51 6.00
C GLN A 121 13.72 10.93 5.70
N CYS A 122 13.51 12.17 5.24
CA CYS A 122 12.17 12.77 5.15
C CYS A 122 11.49 12.64 3.77
N SER A 123 12.19 12.09 2.77
CA SER A 123 11.64 11.79 1.44
C SER A 123 11.12 10.36 1.31
N VAL A 124 10.19 10.13 0.39
CA VAL A 124 9.58 8.82 0.13
C VAL A 124 10.10 8.24 -1.19
N PRO A 125 10.85 7.14 -1.18
CA PRO A 125 11.23 6.40 -2.39
C PRO A 125 9.99 5.85 -3.09
N SER A 126 9.78 6.22 -4.35
CA SER A 126 8.51 5.96 -5.00
C SER A 126 8.59 5.80 -6.52
N ASP A 127 8.16 4.62 -7.00
CA ASP A 127 7.91 4.39 -8.42
C ASP A 127 6.61 5.02 -8.91
N ARG A 128 5.82 5.68 -8.03
CA ARG A 128 4.71 6.57 -8.45
C ARG A 128 5.22 7.70 -9.35
N PHE A 129 6.50 8.05 -9.27
CA PHE A 129 7.15 8.95 -10.21
C PHE A 129 7.04 8.47 -11.67
N TYR A 130 7.16 7.16 -11.88
CA TYR A 130 7.21 6.51 -13.20
C TYR A 130 5.84 6.14 -13.76
N ASP A 131 4.79 6.04 -12.93
CA ASP A 131 3.47 5.59 -13.40
C ASP A 131 2.31 6.57 -13.20
N CYS A 132 2.43 7.58 -12.33
CA CYS A 132 1.48 8.68 -12.21
C CYS A 132 1.94 9.87 -13.07
N PHE A 133 1.56 9.88 -14.36
CA PHE A 133 1.98 10.93 -15.30
C PHE A 133 1.34 12.30 -15.05
N ASP A 134 0.23 12.34 -14.34
CA ASP A 134 -0.46 13.56 -13.93
C ASP A 134 0.26 14.30 -12.79
N LEU A 135 1.12 13.62 -12.04
CA LEU A 135 2.02 14.23 -11.08
C LEU A 135 3.17 14.94 -11.81
N GLN A 136 3.48 16.15 -11.35
CA GLN A 136 4.63 16.92 -11.82
C GLN A 136 5.57 17.21 -10.67
N PHE A 137 6.86 17.19 -10.97
CA PHE A 137 7.92 17.29 -9.98
C PHE A 137 8.96 18.32 -10.40
N ASN A 138 9.53 19.00 -9.42
CA ASN A 138 10.72 19.83 -9.60
C ASN A 138 11.92 19.04 -9.09
N TYR A 139 12.94 18.86 -9.93
CA TYR A 139 14.20 18.25 -9.51
C TYR A 139 14.89 19.11 -8.44
N ILE A 140 15.49 18.47 -7.44
CA ILE A 140 16.27 19.14 -6.40
C ILE A 140 17.75 18.86 -6.61
N GLU A 141 18.17 17.62 -6.38
CA GLU A 141 19.56 17.18 -6.48
C GLU A 141 19.65 15.65 -6.50
N GLN A 142 20.83 15.15 -6.88
CA GLN A 142 21.22 13.75 -6.70
C GLN A 142 21.83 13.61 -5.29
N ASP A 143 21.59 12.48 -4.63
CA ASP A 143 22.21 12.23 -3.33
C ASP A 143 23.74 12.05 -3.47
N SER A 144 24.48 12.63 -2.54
CA SER A 144 25.95 12.64 -2.58
C SER A 144 26.59 11.33 -2.12
N LEU A 145 25.88 10.50 -1.37
CA LEU A 145 26.36 9.21 -0.85
C LEU A 145 25.77 8.03 -1.62
N GLN A 146 24.54 8.19 -2.12
CA GLN A 146 23.81 7.16 -2.86
C GLN A 146 23.49 7.65 -4.28
N PRO A 147 24.38 7.47 -5.27
CA PRO A 147 24.21 8.03 -6.61
C PRO A 147 22.91 7.61 -7.32
N SER A 148 22.32 6.47 -6.96
CA SER A 148 21.03 6.02 -7.52
C SER A 148 19.83 6.83 -7.01
N TRP A 149 20.00 7.65 -5.96
CA TRP A 149 18.91 8.40 -5.33
C TRP A 149 18.85 9.82 -5.87
N HIS A 150 17.65 10.22 -6.30
CA HIS A 150 17.39 11.56 -6.81
C HIS A 150 16.20 12.19 -6.10
N TYR A 151 16.37 13.41 -5.61
CA TYR A 151 15.36 14.12 -4.83
C TYR A 151 14.48 15.01 -5.71
N TYR A 152 13.18 14.91 -5.48
CA TYR A 152 12.16 15.66 -6.21
C TYR A 152 11.16 16.30 -5.26
N TRP A 153 10.73 17.52 -5.58
CA TRP A 153 9.63 18.19 -4.88
C TRP A 153 8.35 18.11 -5.70
N LEU A 154 7.23 17.68 -5.11
CA LEU A 154 5.93 17.69 -5.77
C LEU A 154 5.49 19.11 -6.12
N SER A 155 5.33 19.36 -7.42
CA SER A 155 4.96 20.66 -7.96
C SER A 155 3.48 20.95 -7.79
N GLU A 156 3.16 22.24 -7.64
CA GLU A 156 1.79 22.74 -7.66
C GLU A 156 1.12 22.63 -9.03
N LYS A 157 1.90 22.45 -10.11
CA LYS A 157 1.39 22.42 -11.49
C LYS A 157 0.64 21.12 -11.82
N GLY A 158 1.10 19.99 -11.28
CA GLY A 158 0.50 18.68 -11.49
C GLY A 158 -0.72 18.39 -10.61
N SER A 159 -1.19 17.15 -10.70
CA SER A 159 -2.16 16.53 -9.80
C SER A 159 -1.61 16.45 -8.37
N GLN A 160 -2.52 16.38 -7.40
CA GLN A 160 -2.20 16.19 -5.97
C GLN A 160 -2.76 14.86 -5.44
N ARG A 161 -3.03 13.91 -6.35
CA ARG A 161 -3.55 12.57 -6.07
C ARG A 161 -2.78 11.51 -6.83
N LEU A 162 -2.79 10.29 -6.30
CA LEU A 162 -2.26 9.13 -7.01
C LEU A 162 -3.33 8.58 -7.94
N GLN A 163 -3.07 8.63 -9.25
CA GLN A 163 -3.88 8.01 -10.29
C GLN A 163 -2.94 7.42 -11.36
N PRO A 164 -2.34 6.26 -11.12
CA PRO A 164 -1.39 5.69 -12.06
C PRO A 164 -2.03 5.52 -13.44
N ALA A 165 -1.39 6.07 -14.47
CA ALA A 165 -1.83 5.90 -15.85
C ALA A 165 -1.62 4.45 -16.31
N ILE A 166 -0.54 3.84 -15.81
CA ILE A 166 -0.12 2.45 -16.04
C ILE A 166 0.19 1.79 -14.68
N TYR A 167 0.36 0.47 -14.63
CA TYR A 167 0.95 -0.17 -13.45
C TYR A 167 2.47 -0.28 -13.57
N SER A 168 3.17 -0.32 -12.44
CA SER A 168 4.62 -0.50 -12.40
C SER A 168 5.02 -1.51 -11.32
N ALA A 169 6.14 -2.20 -11.56
CA ALA A 169 6.83 -3.00 -10.56
C ALA A 169 8.35 -2.94 -10.76
N ARG A 170 9.10 -3.48 -9.79
CA ARG A 170 10.56 -3.48 -9.81
C ARG A 170 11.15 -4.86 -9.53
N MET A 171 12.10 -5.26 -10.37
CA MET A 171 12.95 -6.44 -10.23
C MET A 171 14.39 -5.98 -9.97
N LYS A 172 14.71 -5.66 -8.72
CA LYS A 172 16.08 -5.35 -8.28
C LYS A 172 16.56 -6.47 -7.37
N VAL A 173 17.72 -7.04 -7.64
CA VAL A 173 18.34 -8.02 -6.72
C VAL A 173 18.90 -7.23 -5.53
N PRO A 174 18.58 -7.60 -4.27
CA PRO A 174 19.19 -7.00 -3.09
C PRO A 174 20.72 -7.08 -3.11
N ASP A 175 21.37 -6.00 -2.72
CA ASP A 175 22.83 -5.87 -2.72
C ASP A 175 23.46 -6.74 -1.63
N ASP A 176 22.75 -6.97 -0.52
CA ASP A 176 23.15 -7.88 0.57
C ASP A 176 23.18 -9.36 0.14
N LEU A 177 22.26 -9.79 -0.72
CA LEU A 177 22.20 -11.16 -1.25
C LEU A 177 23.34 -11.50 -2.20
N CYS A 178 23.83 -10.50 -2.92
CA CYS A 178 24.92 -10.68 -3.87
C CYS A 178 26.27 -10.19 -3.32
N HIS A 179 26.33 -9.67 -2.09
CA HIS A 179 27.52 -9.06 -1.50
C HIS A 179 28.19 -8.02 -2.43
N ASN A 180 27.36 -7.26 -3.14
CA ASN A 180 27.77 -6.33 -4.20
C ASN A 180 28.56 -6.95 -5.38
N ASP A 181 28.53 -8.28 -5.57
CA ASP A 181 29.14 -8.99 -6.71
C ASP A 181 28.17 -9.05 -7.90
N ASP A 182 28.54 -8.39 -9.00
CA ASP A 182 27.77 -8.37 -10.25
C ASP A 182 27.54 -9.77 -10.84
N THR A 183 28.51 -10.69 -10.72
CA THR A 183 28.39 -12.04 -11.27
C THR A 183 27.25 -12.79 -10.58
N LEU A 184 27.24 -12.73 -9.24
CA LEU A 184 26.20 -13.34 -8.41
C LEU A 184 24.87 -12.61 -8.58
N ARG A 185 24.88 -11.27 -8.66
CA ARG A 185 23.68 -10.45 -8.95
C ARG A 185 22.98 -10.92 -10.23
N TYR A 186 23.73 -11.08 -11.31
CA TYR A 186 23.17 -11.53 -12.58
C TYR A 186 22.77 -13.01 -12.56
N GLU A 187 23.46 -13.87 -11.80
CA GLU A 187 23.03 -15.25 -11.59
C GLU A 187 21.65 -15.33 -10.90
N LEU A 188 21.47 -14.57 -9.81
CA LEU A 188 20.20 -14.51 -9.09
C LEU A 188 19.08 -13.94 -9.97
N LEU A 189 19.38 -12.89 -10.76
CA LEU A 189 18.42 -12.32 -11.70
C LEU A 189 18.03 -13.33 -12.81
N ARG A 190 18.99 -14.07 -13.37
CA ARG A 190 18.71 -15.14 -14.35
C ARG A 190 17.81 -16.22 -13.75
N GLY A 191 18.16 -16.73 -12.56
CA GLY A 191 17.36 -17.75 -11.87
C GLY A 191 15.93 -17.27 -11.58
N TYR A 192 15.78 -16.00 -11.18
CA TYR A 192 14.47 -15.38 -10.97
C TYR A 192 13.66 -15.26 -12.28
N LEU A 193 14.25 -14.78 -13.37
CA LEU A 193 13.55 -14.62 -14.65
C LEU A 193 13.13 -15.97 -15.25
N GLN A 194 13.98 -17.00 -15.13
CA GLN A 194 13.64 -18.37 -15.54
C GLN A 194 12.43 -18.89 -14.75
N LYS A 195 12.39 -18.63 -13.44
CA LYS A 195 11.24 -18.94 -12.58
C LYS A 195 9.97 -18.20 -13.01
N VAL A 196 10.05 -16.91 -13.35
CA VAL A 196 8.92 -16.13 -13.87
C VAL A 196 8.37 -16.76 -15.15
N VAL A 197 9.24 -17.06 -16.13
CA VAL A 197 8.84 -17.69 -17.39
C VAL A 197 8.19 -19.05 -17.16
N ALA A 198 8.69 -19.85 -16.22
CA ALA A 198 8.09 -21.12 -15.86
C ALA A 198 6.68 -20.93 -15.27
N ALA A 199 6.50 -19.98 -14.37
CA ALA A 199 5.22 -19.72 -13.71
C ALA A 199 4.11 -19.27 -14.69
N HIS A 200 4.45 -18.51 -15.74
CA HIS A 200 3.50 -18.15 -16.79
C HIS A 200 2.97 -19.35 -17.60
N LYS A 201 3.74 -20.44 -17.68
CA LYS A 201 3.35 -21.67 -18.38
C LYS A 201 2.50 -22.60 -17.52
N GLU A 202 2.35 -22.29 -16.24
CA GLU A 202 1.58 -23.10 -15.31
C GLU A 202 0.08 -22.78 -15.40
N ASN A 203 -0.74 -23.82 -15.36
CA ASN A 203 -2.17 -23.66 -15.15
C ASN A 203 -2.46 -23.68 -13.64
N ASN A 204 -2.23 -22.56 -12.96
CA ASN A 204 -2.37 -22.44 -11.51
C ASN A 204 -3.63 -21.65 -11.12
N PRO A 205 -4.75 -22.29 -10.72
CA PRO A 205 -5.91 -21.59 -10.17
C PRO A 205 -5.61 -21.07 -8.75
N PHE A 206 -6.27 -20.00 -8.34
CA PHE A 206 -6.15 -19.52 -6.96
C PHE A 206 -6.99 -20.40 -6.01
N ASP A 207 -6.35 -21.26 -5.22
CA ASP A 207 -7.00 -22.15 -4.27
C ASP A 207 -6.29 -22.32 -2.92
N ARG A 208 -5.14 -21.67 -2.70
CA ARG A 208 -4.33 -21.81 -1.48
C ARG A 208 -3.83 -20.48 -0.93
N LEU A 209 -4.34 -20.10 0.25
CA LEU A 209 -3.89 -18.89 0.95
C LEU A 209 -3.42 -19.15 2.37
N ILE A 210 -2.42 -18.40 2.79
CA ILE A 210 -1.95 -18.34 4.18
C ILE A 210 -1.97 -16.88 4.61
N HIS A 211 -2.65 -16.61 5.73
CA HIS A 211 -2.67 -15.30 6.35
C HIS A 211 -2.02 -15.38 7.73
N PHE A 212 -1.01 -14.56 7.97
CA PHE A 212 -0.39 -14.38 9.28
C PHE A 212 -0.71 -13.01 9.86
N ALA A 213 -1.24 -13.02 11.09
CA ALA A 213 -1.47 -11.85 11.92
C ALA A 213 -0.37 -11.77 12.99
N GLY A 214 0.70 -11.02 12.70
CA GLY A 214 1.78 -10.70 13.62
C GLY A 214 1.31 -9.75 14.73
N HIS A 215 2.08 -9.56 15.79
CA HIS A 215 1.65 -8.73 16.91
C HIS A 215 1.44 -7.26 16.53
N GLY A 216 0.49 -6.63 17.23
CA GLY A 216 0.22 -5.20 17.14
C GLY A 216 -1.01 -4.86 16.31
N TYR A 217 -1.82 -3.94 16.82
CA TYR A 217 -2.95 -3.33 16.13
C TYR A 217 -4.11 -4.29 15.83
N ASN A 218 -4.38 -4.60 14.56
CA ASN A 218 -5.59 -5.32 14.12
C ASN A 218 -5.57 -6.80 14.49
N SER A 219 -4.38 -7.39 14.53
CA SER A 219 -4.16 -8.76 14.98
C SER A 219 -4.43 -8.96 16.47
N ASP A 220 -4.47 -7.89 17.26
CA ASP A 220 -4.83 -7.92 18.68
C ASP A 220 -6.34 -8.04 18.91
N CYS A 221 -7.13 -7.61 17.93
CA CYS A 221 -8.57 -7.76 17.98
C CYS A 221 -8.98 -9.12 17.40
N LEU A 222 -9.31 -10.07 18.29
CA LEU A 222 -9.74 -11.41 17.90
C LEU A 222 -10.99 -11.41 17.02
N THR A 223 -11.87 -10.39 17.15
CA THR A 223 -13.02 -10.22 16.26
C THR A 223 -12.59 -9.90 14.84
N THR A 224 -11.65 -8.97 14.66
CA THR A 224 -11.05 -8.67 13.34
C THR A 224 -10.38 -9.92 12.78
N TRP A 225 -9.58 -10.62 13.59
CA TRP A 225 -8.88 -11.84 13.16
C TRP A 225 -9.85 -12.95 12.72
N ARG A 226 -10.91 -13.20 13.50
CA ARG A 226 -11.98 -14.16 13.17
C ARG A 226 -12.68 -13.83 11.86
N GLN A 227 -12.88 -12.54 11.56
CA GLN A 227 -13.59 -12.10 10.36
C GLN A 227 -12.73 -12.15 9.09
N PHE A 228 -11.40 -12.23 9.18
CA PHE A 228 -10.55 -12.41 7.98
C PHE A 228 -10.98 -13.63 7.16
N ALA A 229 -11.22 -14.78 7.79
CA ALA A 229 -11.67 -15.98 7.07
C ALA A 229 -13.02 -15.78 6.35
N GLN A 230 -13.91 -14.94 6.88
CA GLN A 230 -15.20 -14.62 6.25
C GLN A 230 -15.00 -13.72 5.03
N VAL A 231 -14.21 -12.66 5.16
CA VAL A 231 -13.92 -11.71 4.08
C VAL A 231 -13.11 -12.34 2.97
N PHE A 232 -12.09 -13.13 3.32
CA PHE A 232 -11.26 -13.82 2.34
C PHE A 232 -12.04 -14.87 1.55
N ARG A 233 -13.13 -15.42 2.11
CA ARG A 233 -14.04 -16.29 1.35
C ARG A 233 -14.82 -15.54 0.27
N GLU A 234 -15.12 -14.26 0.47
CA GLU A 234 -15.74 -13.42 -0.57
C GLU A 234 -14.75 -13.11 -1.71
N HIS A 235 -13.47 -12.93 -1.39
CA HIS A 235 -12.39 -12.75 -2.37
C HIS A 235 -12.01 -14.05 -3.10
N PHE A 236 -11.87 -15.16 -2.37
CA PHE A 236 -11.22 -16.40 -2.79
C PHE A 236 -12.05 -17.64 -2.46
N PRO A 237 -13.26 -17.81 -3.02
CA PRO A 237 -14.15 -18.90 -2.63
C PRO A 237 -13.55 -20.29 -2.82
N GLN A 238 -12.68 -20.49 -3.82
CA GLN A 238 -12.05 -21.80 -4.09
C GLN A 238 -11.12 -22.25 -2.96
N ALA A 239 -10.43 -21.32 -2.28
CA ALA A 239 -9.55 -21.62 -1.16
C ALA A 239 -10.28 -22.15 0.09
N PHE A 240 -11.60 -22.06 0.12
CA PHE A 240 -12.46 -22.55 1.21
C PHE A 240 -13.20 -23.85 0.87
N THR A 241 -12.91 -24.47 -0.27
CA THR A 241 -13.53 -25.73 -0.68
C THR A 241 -12.88 -26.96 -0.02
N THR A 242 -11.65 -26.82 0.49
CA THR A 242 -10.91 -27.89 1.16
C THR A 242 -10.30 -27.39 2.47
N SER A 243 -10.00 -28.30 3.39
CA SER A 243 -9.34 -27.97 4.66
C SER A 243 -7.88 -27.50 4.51
N ALA A 244 -7.24 -27.82 3.38
CA ALA A 244 -5.85 -27.45 3.10
C ALA A 244 -5.69 -26.13 2.33
N GLY A 245 -6.78 -25.59 1.76
CA GLY A 245 -6.78 -24.41 0.89
C GLY A 245 -6.65 -23.08 1.64
N ASN A 246 -6.85 -23.03 2.96
CA ASN A 246 -6.67 -21.80 3.71
C ASN A 246 -6.05 -22.05 5.08
N SER A 247 -5.24 -21.11 5.55
CA SER A 247 -4.66 -21.14 6.89
C SER A 247 -4.58 -19.73 7.46
N PHE A 248 -5.10 -19.55 8.67
CA PHE A 248 -5.09 -18.27 9.39
C PHE A 248 -4.30 -18.44 10.67
N LEU A 249 -3.16 -17.76 10.73
CA LEU A 249 -2.21 -17.81 11.81
C LEU A 249 -2.26 -16.51 12.60
N ASN A 250 -1.96 -16.59 13.89
CA ASN A 250 -1.88 -15.47 14.81
C ASN A 250 -0.65 -15.60 15.68
N PHE A 251 0.03 -14.50 15.97
CA PHE A 251 1.24 -14.49 16.80
C PHE A 251 1.05 -15.16 18.17
N ARG A 252 -0.18 -15.22 18.70
CA ARG A 252 -0.50 -15.87 19.98
C ARG A 252 -0.49 -17.40 19.96
N GLN A 253 -0.40 -18.01 18.79
CA GLN A 253 -0.44 -19.48 18.64
C GLN A 253 0.87 -20.16 19.07
N ASP A 254 1.96 -19.40 19.20
CA ASP A 254 3.25 -19.90 19.68
C ASP A 254 4.09 -18.77 20.28
N PRO A 255 4.77 -18.97 21.42
CA PRO A 255 5.75 -18.00 21.92
C PRO A 255 6.86 -17.68 20.91
N VAL A 256 7.22 -18.63 20.05
CA VAL A 256 8.24 -18.48 19.00
C VAL A 256 7.63 -18.87 17.66
N MET A 257 6.91 -17.95 17.02
CA MET A 257 6.23 -18.22 15.75
C MET A 257 7.21 -18.42 14.59
N LYS A 258 8.46 -17.97 14.73
CA LYS A 258 9.51 -18.03 13.71
C LYS A 258 9.58 -19.38 13.01
N TYR A 259 9.72 -20.46 13.76
CA TYR A 259 9.89 -21.80 13.19
C TYR A 259 8.61 -22.34 12.56
N LYS A 260 7.44 -22.08 13.15
CA LYS A 260 6.15 -22.39 12.50
C LYS A 260 6.00 -21.61 11.19
N LEU A 261 6.41 -20.34 11.16
CA LEU A 261 6.35 -19.53 9.95
C LEU A 261 7.35 -20.00 8.90
N TYR A 262 8.52 -20.55 9.27
CA TYR A 262 9.41 -21.16 8.29
C TYR A 262 8.74 -22.30 7.53
N ASP A 263 7.98 -23.16 8.21
CA ASP A 263 7.23 -24.24 7.57
C ASP A 263 6.17 -23.68 6.62
N GLN A 264 5.48 -22.61 7.03
CA GLN A 264 4.40 -22.00 6.24
C GLN A 264 4.94 -21.20 5.05
N ILE A 265 6.04 -20.47 5.23
CA ILE A 265 6.76 -19.76 4.17
C ILE A 265 7.18 -20.74 3.09
N GLN A 266 7.67 -21.92 3.48
CA GLN A 266 8.20 -22.93 2.55
C GLN A 266 7.13 -23.87 2.00
N LYS A 267 5.85 -23.69 2.38
CA LYS A 267 4.78 -24.59 1.97
C LYS A 267 4.56 -24.52 0.44
N PRO A 268 4.82 -25.61 -0.30
CA PRO A 268 4.78 -25.58 -1.76
C PRO A 268 3.36 -25.44 -2.29
N GLY A 269 3.23 -24.77 -3.43
CA GLY A 269 1.94 -24.51 -4.07
C GLY A 269 1.05 -23.56 -3.28
N THR A 270 1.63 -22.71 -2.41
CA THR A 270 0.87 -21.62 -1.80
C THR A 270 0.67 -20.53 -2.86
N ASP A 271 -0.55 -20.05 -3.07
CA ASP A 271 -0.79 -18.97 -4.04
C ASP A 271 -0.48 -17.61 -3.42
N LEU A 272 -0.95 -17.41 -2.19
CA LEU A 272 -0.88 -16.13 -1.50
C LEU A 272 -0.47 -16.31 -0.04
N LEU A 273 0.66 -15.72 0.34
CA LEU A 273 1.08 -15.58 1.72
C LEU A 273 1.03 -14.12 2.14
N ILE A 274 0.33 -13.82 3.24
CA ILE A 274 0.12 -12.44 3.68
C ILE A 274 0.59 -12.25 5.10
N PHE A 275 1.38 -11.20 5.29
CA PHE A 275 1.87 -10.75 6.60
C PHE A 275 1.19 -9.45 7.01
N TYR A 276 0.45 -9.48 8.11
CA TYR A 276 -0.05 -8.30 8.82
C TYR A 276 0.80 -8.11 10.08
N GLU A 277 1.81 -7.26 10.01
CA GLU A 277 2.83 -7.16 11.06
C GLU A 277 3.58 -5.84 11.00
N HIS A 278 4.53 -5.65 11.92
CA HIS A 278 5.50 -4.59 11.81
C HIS A 278 6.69 -5.03 10.94
N GLY A 279 7.37 -4.06 10.34
CA GLY A 279 8.56 -4.33 9.54
C GLY A 279 9.63 -3.24 9.63
N ALA A 280 10.84 -3.63 9.27
CA ALA A 280 11.98 -2.80 8.93
C ALA A 280 12.56 -3.32 7.60
N PRO A 281 13.49 -2.60 6.92
CA PRO A 281 14.04 -3.07 5.64
C PRO A 281 14.49 -4.54 5.70
N GLY A 282 15.29 -4.90 6.71
CA GLY A 282 15.82 -6.26 6.89
C GLY A 282 15.14 -7.12 7.96
N THR A 283 13.93 -6.78 8.40
CA THR A 283 13.30 -7.50 9.52
C THR A 283 11.78 -7.57 9.41
N GLN A 284 11.23 -8.76 9.66
CA GLN A 284 9.82 -8.99 9.94
C GLN A 284 9.63 -9.18 11.45
N TYR A 285 8.85 -8.31 12.07
CA TYR A 285 8.55 -8.36 13.50
C TYR A 285 7.29 -9.19 13.72
N ILE A 286 7.47 -10.51 13.79
CA ILE A 286 6.39 -11.51 13.74
C ILE A 286 5.77 -11.80 15.11
N ASN A 287 6.55 -11.78 16.19
CA ASN A 287 6.08 -12.10 17.54
C ASN A 287 5.81 -10.84 18.37
N GLY A 288 4.86 -10.98 19.30
CA GLY A 288 4.61 -10.01 20.36
C GLY A 288 5.04 -10.52 21.72
N ASP A 289 4.68 -9.78 22.76
CA ASP A 289 4.75 -10.30 24.12
C ASP A 289 3.85 -11.54 24.22
N TYR A 290 4.43 -12.66 24.67
CA TYR A 290 3.65 -13.87 24.94
C TYR A 290 2.89 -13.67 26.25
N PRO A 291 1.57 -13.98 26.31
CA PRO A 291 0.84 -13.91 27.56
C PRO A 291 1.40 -14.97 28.52
N ALA A 292 2.21 -14.52 29.49
CA ALA A 292 2.73 -15.39 30.54
C ALA A 292 1.58 -16.11 31.25
N GLN A 293 1.73 -17.42 31.48
CA GLN A 293 0.67 -18.28 32.02
C GLN A 293 0.51 -18.14 33.54
N GLY A 294 1.40 -17.36 34.19
CA GLY A 294 1.31 -17.05 35.60
C GLY A 294 2.24 -15.92 36.02
N PHE A 295 2.08 -15.46 37.27
CA PHE A 295 2.80 -14.30 37.82
C PHE A 295 4.32 -14.41 37.70
N LYS A 296 4.91 -15.60 37.94
CA LYS A 296 6.36 -15.82 37.85
C LYS A 296 6.90 -15.59 36.43
N GLU A 297 6.20 -16.10 35.43
CA GLU A 297 6.55 -15.90 34.03
C GLU A 297 6.38 -14.43 33.63
N HIS A 298 5.32 -13.79 34.13
CA HIS A 298 5.05 -12.37 33.88
C HIS A 298 6.15 -11.48 34.46
N LEU A 299 6.62 -11.77 35.68
CA LEU A 299 7.71 -11.06 36.32
C LEU A 299 9.05 -11.31 35.61
N ALA A 300 9.32 -12.55 35.20
CA ALA A 300 10.52 -12.88 34.43
C ALA A 300 10.54 -12.16 33.07
N TRP A 301 9.39 -12.12 32.38
CA TRP A 301 9.21 -11.41 31.12
C TRP A 301 9.39 -9.90 31.29
N GLY A 302 8.74 -9.30 32.28
CA GLY A 302 8.90 -7.87 32.60
C GLY A 302 10.37 -7.50 32.86
N LYS A 303 11.08 -8.32 33.64
CA LYS A 303 12.52 -8.13 33.89
C LYS A 303 13.36 -8.22 32.60
N HIS A 304 13.05 -9.17 31.71
CA HIS A 304 13.70 -9.29 30.40
C HIS A 304 13.48 -8.04 29.54
N THR A 305 12.23 -7.59 29.40
CA THR A 305 11.88 -6.39 28.61
C THR A 305 12.61 -5.16 29.12
N LEU A 306 12.69 -4.97 30.44
CA LEU A 306 13.41 -3.86 31.04
C LEU A 306 14.92 -3.91 30.77
N ARG A 307 15.56 -5.10 30.84
CA ARG A 307 16.97 -5.26 30.46
C ARG A 307 17.20 -4.93 28.98
N MET A 308 16.30 -5.33 28.09
CA MET A 308 16.39 -5.02 26.67
C MET A 308 16.21 -3.54 26.37
N GLN A 309 15.30 -2.86 27.07
CA GLN A 309 15.14 -1.41 26.97
C GLN A 309 16.36 -0.66 27.53
N TYR A 310 16.91 -1.11 28.66
CA TYR A 310 18.11 -0.53 29.27
C TYR A 310 19.29 -0.44 28.28
N LYS A 311 19.50 -1.48 27.45
CA LYS A 311 20.56 -1.52 26.43
C LYS A 311 20.50 -0.38 25.39
N ARG A 312 19.35 0.29 25.24
CA ARG A 312 19.17 1.43 24.30
C ARG A 312 19.82 2.70 24.81
N TYR A 313 19.97 2.85 26.12
CA TYR A 313 20.59 4.02 26.72
C TYR A 313 22.11 3.86 26.72
N LYS A 314 22.82 4.85 26.16
CA LYS A 314 24.29 4.85 26.06
C LYS A 314 24.96 5.77 27.07
N LYS A 315 24.24 6.78 27.57
CA LYS A 315 24.76 7.74 28.54
C LYS A 315 24.50 7.24 29.96
N PRO A 316 25.48 7.33 30.88
CA PRO A 316 25.30 6.89 32.28
C PRO A 316 24.14 7.58 33.00
N GLU A 317 23.93 8.88 32.76
CA GLU A 317 22.84 9.66 33.38
C GLU A 317 21.46 9.12 32.99
N ASP A 318 21.26 8.84 31.70
CA ASP A 318 20.00 8.28 31.19
C ASP A 318 19.77 6.85 31.71
N GLN A 319 20.84 6.06 31.80
CA GLN A 319 20.81 4.72 32.39
C GLN A 319 20.41 4.75 33.86
N GLN A 320 21.01 5.64 34.66
CA GLN A 320 20.69 5.77 36.08
C GLN A 320 19.25 6.27 36.28
N LYS A 321 18.80 7.22 35.46
CA LYS A 321 17.40 7.68 35.44
C LYS A 321 16.44 6.54 35.08
N PHE A 322 16.79 5.73 34.07
CA PHE A 322 15.99 4.57 33.69
C PHE A 322 15.90 3.55 34.82
N ILE A 323 17.03 3.19 35.44
CA ILE A 323 17.07 2.24 36.56
C ILE A 323 16.16 2.74 37.69
N LYS A 324 16.38 3.98 38.18
CA LYS A 324 15.57 4.56 39.26
C LYS A 324 14.09 4.54 38.93
N THR A 325 13.70 5.05 37.77
CA THR A 325 12.29 5.16 37.36
C THR A 325 11.60 3.79 37.34
N ASN A 326 12.24 2.78 36.74
CA ASN A 326 11.62 1.46 36.60
C ASN A 326 11.68 0.64 37.88
N CYS A 327 12.77 0.73 38.66
CA CYS A 327 12.87 0.06 39.96
C CYS A 327 11.84 0.60 40.95
N ASP A 328 11.66 1.92 41.03
CA ASP A 328 10.66 2.56 41.90
C ASP A 328 9.23 2.20 41.45
N MET A 329 8.95 2.26 40.14
CA MET A 329 7.63 1.96 39.58
C MET A 329 7.19 0.50 39.77
N TYR A 330 8.12 -0.45 39.60
CA TYR A 330 7.81 -1.88 39.60
C TYR A 330 8.26 -2.63 40.86
N GLY A 331 8.86 -1.93 41.84
CA GLY A 331 9.40 -2.54 43.06
C GLY A 331 10.53 -3.54 42.79
N LEU A 332 11.41 -3.25 41.83
CA LEU A 332 12.48 -4.14 41.38
C LEU A 332 13.83 -3.77 42.01
N ASP A 333 14.63 -4.77 42.34
CA ASP A 333 16.00 -4.57 42.83
C ASP A 333 16.92 -4.02 41.71
N PRO A 334 17.57 -2.85 41.90
CA PRO A 334 18.53 -2.28 40.94
C PRO A 334 19.66 -3.24 40.52
N ALA A 335 19.99 -4.24 41.34
CA ALA A 335 20.99 -5.27 41.02
C ALA A 335 20.68 -6.04 39.72
N MET A 336 19.43 -6.02 39.24
CA MET A 336 19.07 -6.61 37.95
C MET A 336 19.75 -5.94 36.74
N PHE A 337 20.23 -4.70 36.90
CA PHE A 337 20.97 -3.93 35.89
C PHE A 337 22.48 -3.91 36.16
N HIS A 338 22.96 -4.63 37.19
CA HIS A 338 24.39 -4.77 37.44
C HIS A 338 25.08 -5.43 36.23
N PRO A 339 26.30 -5.01 35.83
CA PRO A 339 27.02 -5.60 34.70
C PRO A 339 27.09 -7.13 34.72
N ASP A 340 27.33 -7.73 35.88
CA ASP A 340 27.40 -9.21 36.02
C ASP A 340 26.05 -9.88 35.73
N THR A 341 24.95 -9.28 36.21
CA THR A 341 23.59 -9.77 35.93
C THR A 341 23.28 -9.65 34.44
N LEU A 342 23.63 -8.51 33.82
CA LEU A 342 23.43 -8.31 32.39
C LEU A 342 24.25 -9.31 31.56
N ALA A 343 25.49 -9.60 31.97
CA ALA A 343 26.34 -10.60 31.33
C ALA A 343 25.75 -12.00 31.46
N ALA A 344 25.25 -12.38 32.64
CA ALA A 344 24.61 -13.68 32.87
C ALA A 344 23.37 -13.91 32.00
N TYR A 345 22.61 -12.84 31.69
CA TYR A 345 21.42 -12.92 30.83
C TYR A 345 21.70 -12.60 29.35
N ALA A 346 22.91 -12.18 28.98
CA ALA A 346 23.21 -11.66 27.65
C ALA A 346 22.89 -12.67 26.53
N VAL A 347 23.32 -13.93 26.68
CA VAL A 347 23.10 -14.99 25.69
C VAL A 347 21.60 -15.27 25.53
N ARG A 348 20.89 -15.45 26.64
CA ARG A 348 19.45 -15.73 26.63
C ARG A 348 18.64 -14.59 26.02
N ASP A 349 18.93 -13.36 26.42
CA ASP A 349 18.25 -12.17 25.89
C ASP A 349 18.56 -11.98 24.39
N SER A 350 19.74 -12.40 23.92
CA SER A 350 20.12 -12.38 22.50
C SER A 350 19.38 -13.43 21.68
N ILE A 351 19.28 -14.67 22.19
CA ILE A 351 18.54 -15.75 21.52
C ILE A 351 17.06 -15.37 21.38
N ASP A 352 16.43 -14.87 22.45
CA ASP A 352 15.02 -14.44 22.40
C ASP A 352 14.80 -13.31 21.37
N ALA A 353 15.72 -12.34 21.30
CA ALA A 353 15.62 -11.26 20.30
C ALA A 353 15.69 -11.77 18.85
N VAL A 354 16.50 -12.80 18.59
CA VAL A 354 16.61 -13.45 17.27
C VAL A 354 15.39 -14.32 16.98
N ASP A 355 14.90 -15.07 17.96
CA ASP A 355 13.75 -15.99 17.82
C ASP A 355 12.43 -15.24 17.62
N ARG A 356 12.33 -13.98 18.05
CA ARG A 356 11.13 -13.14 17.89
C ARG A 356 10.87 -12.63 16.48
N ASN A 357 11.87 -12.68 15.61
CA ASN A 357 11.86 -11.98 14.34
C ASN A 357 12.36 -12.89 13.21
N ILE A 358 11.99 -12.56 11.97
CA ILE A 358 12.63 -13.13 10.78
C ILE A 358 13.55 -12.06 10.21
N LEU A 359 14.85 -12.38 10.14
CA LEU A 359 15.90 -11.51 9.61
C LEU A 359 16.25 -11.89 8.17
N LEU A 360 16.97 -11.04 7.44
CA LEU A 360 17.43 -11.39 6.07
C LEU A 360 18.27 -12.66 6.06
N GLU A 361 19.16 -12.84 7.04
CA GLU A 361 20.00 -14.03 7.18
C GLU A 361 19.21 -15.33 7.39
N ASP A 362 18.00 -15.22 7.94
CA ASP A 362 17.09 -16.34 8.09
C ASP A 362 16.46 -16.69 6.75
N LEU A 363 15.94 -15.67 6.05
CA LEU A 363 15.30 -15.83 4.74
C LEU A 363 16.22 -16.49 3.73
N ASN A 364 17.52 -16.19 3.77
CA ASN A 364 18.54 -16.77 2.88
C ASN A 364 18.66 -18.29 3.00
N LYS A 365 18.15 -18.88 4.09
CA LYS A 365 18.16 -20.32 4.35
C LYS A 365 16.84 -21.00 3.96
N LEU A 366 15.80 -20.22 3.66
CA LEU A 366 14.46 -20.72 3.35
C LEU A 366 14.26 -20.90 1.85
N LYS A 367 13.23 -21.66 1.49
CA LYS A 367 12.74 -21.81 0.12
C LYS A 367 11.26 -21.42 0.05
N PRO A 368 10.93 -20.12 -0.03
CA PRO A 368 9.54 -19.66 -0.06
C PRO A 368 8.72 -20.37 -1.13
N GLY A 369 7.58 -20.95 -0.76
CA GLY A 369 6.71 -21.72 -1.63
C GLY A 369 5.50 -20.94 -2.17
N ALA A 370 5.34 -19.68 -1.74
CA ALA A 370 4.22 -18.84 -2.16
C ALA A 370 4.48 -18.17 -3.51
N ARG A 371 3.49 -18.12 -4.42
CA ARG A 371 3.57 -17.38 -5.70
C ARG A 371 3.54 -15.87 -5.49
N VAL A 372 2.67 -15.41 -4.58
CA VAL A 372 2.50 -14.00 -4.23
C VAL A 372 2.69 -13.82 -2.72
N VAL A 373 3.48 -12.81 -2.33
CA VAL A 373 3.67 -12.45 -0.91
C VAL A 373 3.31 -10.99 -0.66
N LEU A 374 2.42 -10.74 0.31
CA LEU A 374 1.99 -9.38 0.64
C LEU A 374 2.48 -8.98 2.03
N PHE A 375 3.23 -7.89 2.10
CA PHE A 375 3.70 -7.31 3.34
C PHE A 375 2.86 -6.07 3.70
N ASN A 376 1.85 -6.24 4.55
CA ASN A 376 1.22 -5.12 5.24
C ASN A 376 2.08 -4.70 6.44
N ALA A 377 3.31 -4.27 6.14
CA ALA A 377 4.33 -3.97 7.12
C ALA A 377 5.22 -2.81 6.63
N CYS A 378 5.72 -2.02 7.57
CA CYS A 378 6.59 -0.89 7.26
C CYS A 378 7.89 -1.38 6.62
N TYR A 379 8.43 -0.62 5.66
CA TYR A 379 9.77 -0.79 5.11
C TYR A 379 10.15 -2.12 4.43
N ASN A 380 9.36 -3.21 4.49
CA ASN A 380 9.76 -4.49 3.90
C ASN A 380 9.90 -4.47 2.36
N GLY A 381 9.41 -3.42 1.70
CA GLY A 381 9.59 -3.18 0.26
C GLY A 381 10.62 -2.08 -0.05
N SER A 382 11.56 -1.80 0.85
CA SER A 382 12.57 -0.74 0.71
C SER A 382 13.65 -1.10 -0.30
N PHE A 383 13.29 -1.23 -1.58
CA PHE A 383 14.19 -1.61 -2.68
C PHE A 383 15.38 -0.66 -2.90
N HIS A 384 15.42 0.48 -2.21
CA HIS A 384 16.47 1.48 -2.27
C HIS A 384 17.57 1.24 -1.21
N GLU A 385 17.32 0.37 -0.23
CA GLU A 385 18.28 -0.07 0.78
C GLU A 385 19.12 -1.24 0.25
N GLU A 386 20.25 -1.50 0.92
CA GLU A 386 21.18 -2.58 0.56
C GLU A 386 20.51 -3.95 0.60
N GLY A 387 19.72 -4.21 1.65
CA GLY A 387 18.93 -5.44 1.80
C GLY A 387 17.49 -5.14 2.18
N TYR A 388 16.56 -5.89 1.60
CA TYR A 388 15.14 -5.73 1.90
C TYR A 388 14.34 -7.04 1.80
N VAL A 389 13.46 -7.26 2.78
CA VAL A 389 12.71 -8.51 2.98
C VAL A 389 12.02 -9.00 1.71
N ALA A 390 11.25 -8.14 1.03
CA ALA A 390 10.52 -8.56 -0.16
C ALA A 390 11.44 -9.01 -1.31
N GLY A 391 12.65 -8.46 -1.41
CA GLY A 391 13.66 -8.87 -2.38
C GLY A 391 14.21 -10.26 -2.07
N SER A 392 14.47 -10.56 -0.79
CA SER A 392 14.87 -11.91 -0.37
C SER A 392 13.84 -12.96 -0.76
N TYR A 393 12.55 -12.71 -0.54
CA TYR A 393 11.52 -13.65 -1.00
C TYR A 393 11.54 -13.88 -2.51
N LEU A 394 11.86 -12.87 -3.32
CA LEU A 394 11.88 -12.99 -4.78
C LEU A 394 13.13 -13.72 -5.29
N PHE A 395 14.32 -13.37 -4.80
CA PHE A 395 15.57 -13.70 -5.48
C PHE A 395 16.36 -14.86 -4.87
N ILE A 396 16.05 -15.29 -3.64
CA ILE A 396 16.80 -16.41 -3.04
C ILE A 396 16.62 -17.71 -3.84
N PRO A 397 17.70 -18.50 -4.03
CA PRO A 397 17.63 -19.75 -4.76
C PRO A 397 16.57 -20.72 -4.20
N GLY A 398 15.75 -21.28 -5.10
CA GLY A 398 14.68 -22.22 -4.74
C GLY A 398 13.37 -21.57 -4.28
N SER A 399 13.30 -20.25 -4.15
CA SER A 399 12.04 -19.53 -3.96
C SER A 399 11.10 -19.75 -5.17
N GLN A 400 9.80 -19.91 -4.91
CA GLN A 400 8.72 -19.96 -5.90
C GLN A 400 7.98 -18.61 -6.06
N THR A 401 8.37 -17.58 -5.30
CA THR A 401 7.71 -16.27 -5.29
C THR A 401 7.98 -15.48 -6.56
N ILE A 402 6.90 -15.10 -7.24
CA ILE A 402 6.89 -14.35 -8.50
C ILE A 402 6.67 -12.87 -8.26
N THR A 403 5.85 -12.54 -7.26
CA THR A 403 5.48 -11.15 -6.98
C THR A 403 5.41 -10.93 -5.48
N ALA A 404 5.92 -9.78 -5.03
CA ALA A 404 5.72 -9.29 -3.69
C ALA A 404 5.11 -7.88 -3.71
N GLN A 405 4.33 -7.51 -2.70
CA GLN A 405 3.98 -6.11 -2.43
C GLN A 405 4.57 -5.71 -1.09
N GLY A 406 5.29 -4.59 -1.06
CA GLY A 406 5.88 -4.06 0.17
C GLY A 406 5.92 -2.54 0.17
N ASN A 407 6.32 -1.96 1.30
CA ASN A 407 6.31 -0.52 1.50
C ASN A 407 7.74 0.02 1.71
N THR A 408 8.05 1.20 1.17
CA THR A 408 9.38 1.83 1.27
C THR A 408 9.58 2.69 2.52
N VAL A 409 8.50 3.07 3.20
CA VAL A 409 8.53 3.81 4.47
C VAL A 409 7.45 3.31 5.43
N ASN A 410 7.28 3.96 6.59
CA ASN A 410 6.19 3.65 7.52
C ASN A 410 4.81 3.71 6.85
N VAL A 411 4.01 2.69 7.12
CA VAL A 411 2.61 2.60 6.71
C VAL A 411 1.68 2.54 7.89
N LEU A 412 0.42 2.91 7.65
CA LEU A 412 -0.67 2.66 8.57
C LEU A 412 -1.06 1.17 8.46
N GLN A 413 -0.84 0.41 9.52
CA GLN A 413 -1.25 -1.01 9.60
C GLN A 413 -2.78 -1.17 9.59
N ASP A 414 -3.50 -0.11 9.98
CA ASP A 414 -4.97 -0.06 10.03
C ASP A 414 -5.65 0.11 8.66
N LYS A 415 -4.89 0.07 7.57
CA LYS A 415 -5.40 0.18 6.19
C LYS A 415 -6.26 -1.03 5.80
N ILE A 416 -7.04 -0.87 4.73
CA ILE A 416 -7.87 -1.94 4.15
C ILE A 416 -6.98 -2.74 3.21
N ALA A 417 -6.07 -3.53 3.79
CA ALA A 417 -5.03 -4.21 3.04
C ALA A 417 -5.54 -5.38 2.18
N ASP A 418 -6.80 -5.80 2.34
CA ASP A 418 -7.46 -6.81 1.51
C ASP A 418 -8.20 -6.24 0.29
N GLN A 419 -8.18 -4.91 0.10
CA GLN A 419 -8.94 -4.26 -0.96
C GLN A 419 -8.56 -4.81 -2.35
N PHE A 420 -9.58 -5.22 -3.10
CA PHE A 420 -9.49 -5.81 -4.45
C PHE A 420 -8.61 -7.06 -4.59
N LEU A 421 -8.24 -7.74 -3.50
CA LEU A 421 -7.45 -8.98 -3.58
C LEU A 421 -8.11 -10.08 -4.43
N GLY A 422 -9.45 -10.13 -4.47
CA GLY A 422 -10.20 -11.04 -5.35
C GLY A 422 -9.93 -10.88 -6.85
N TYR A 423 -9.22 -9.84 -7.30
CA TYR A 423 -8.74 -9.74 -8.68
C TYR A 423 -7.85 -10.94 -9.05
N MET A 424 -7.13 -11.52 -8.09
CA MET A 424 -6.33 -12.72 -8.29
C MET A 424 -7.20 -13.94 -8.65
N ASP A 425 -8.32 -14.19 -7.95
CA ASP A 425 -9.30 -15.26 -8.30
C ASP A 425 -9.95 -15.05 -9.68
N MET A 426 -10.06 -13.79 -10.09
CA MET A 426 -10.59 -13.42 -11.42
C MET A 426 -9.56 -13.63 -12.54
N GLY A 427 -8.30 -13.96 -12.24
CA GLY A 427 -7.21 -14.04 -13.20
C GLY A 427 -6.87 -12.67 -13.81
N VAL A 428 -7.10 -11.59 -13.08
CA VAL A 428 -6.63 -10.26 -13.46
C VAL A 428 -5.14 -10.17 -13.14
N ARG A 429 -4.36 -9.58 -14.05
CA ARG A 429 -2.91 -9.35 -13.84
C ARG A 429 -2.69 -8.53 -12.56
N LEU A 430 -1.69 -8.93 -11.78
CA LEU A 430 -1.40 -8.32 -10.48
C LEU A 430 -1.16 -6.80 -10.57
N GLY A 431 -0.56 -6.33 -11.66
CA GLY A 431 -0.35 -4.90 -11.91
C GLY A 431 -1.64 -4.09 -11.91
N PHE A 432 -2.74 -4.61 -12.46
CA PHE A 432 -4.03 -3.91 -12.39
C PHE A 432 -4.57 -3.84 -10.97
N TRP A 433 -4.39 -4.89 -10.16
CA TRP A 433 -4.71 -4.82 -8.74
C TRP A 433 -3.88 -3.74 -8.03
N GLN A 434 -2.56 -3.71 -8.22
CA GLN A 434 -1.68 -2.69 -7.61
C GLN A 434 -2.14 -1.26 -7.93
N LYS A 435 -2.58 -1.02 -9.17
CA LYS A 435 -3.08 0.29 -9.62
C LYS A 435 -4.35 0.74 -8.89
N GLU A 436 -5.12 -0.18 -8.32
CA GLU A 436 -6.34 0.15 -7.55
C GLU A 436 -6.04 0.51 -6.08
N VAL A 437 -4.95 -0.01 -5.51
CA VAL A 437 -4.59 0.11 -4.08
C VAL A 437 -3.31 0.91 -3.84
N VAL A 438 -3.25 2.10 -4.43
CA VAL A 438 -2.03 2.91 -4.46
C VAL A 438 -1.84 3.80 -3.24
N THR A 439 -0.60 3.83 -2.76
CA THR A 439 -0.05 4.83 -1.84
C THR A 439 1.32 5.27 -2.37
N LEU A 440 1.89 6.32 -1.81
CA LEU A 440 3.20 6.80 -2.28
C LEU A 440 4.32 5.79 -1.96
N GLU A 441 4.15 5.05 -0.88
CA GLU A 441 5.13 4.12 -0.32
C GLU A 441 4.93 2.66 -0.71
N SER A 442 3.74 2.26 -1.18
CA SER A 442 3.43 0.86 -1.56
C SER A 442 3.82 0.57 -3.00
N HIS A 443 4.62 -0.48 -3.20
CA HIS A 443 5.11 -0.90 -4.51
C HIS A 443 5.00 -2.39 -4.71
N MET A 444 4.76 -2.76 -5.98
CA MET A 444 4.87 -4.13 -6.44
C MET A 444 6.32 -4.42 -6.83
N LEU A 445 6.79 -5.59 -6.45
CA LEU A 445 8.14 -6.08 -6.66
C LEU A 445 8.06 -7.43 -7.35
N GLY A 446 8.97 -7.68 -8.28
CA GLY A 446 8.91 -8.86 -9.15
C GLY A 446 8.07 -8.61 -10.41
N ASP A 447 7.34 -9.63 -10.86
CA ASP A 447 6.59 -9.58 -12.11
C ASP A 447 5.14 -9.08 -11.88
N PRO A 448 4.74 -7.93 -12.49
CA PRO A 448 3.38 -7.42 -12.37
C PRO A 448 2.38 -8.06 -13.34
N THR A 449 2.87 -8.82 -14.33
CA THR A 449 2.04 -9.41 -15.38
C THR A 449 1.54 -10.81 -15.04
N TYR A 450 2.13 -11.46 -14.03
CA TYR A 450 1.64 -12.70 -13.48
C TYR A 450 0.14 -12.62 -13.16
N ARG A 451 -0.56 -13.70 -13.48
CA ARG A 451 -1.98 -13.90 -13.19
C ARG A 451 -2.24 -15.36 -12.92
N PHE A 452 -3.19 -15.63 -12.02
CA PHE A 452 -3.67 -16.99 -11.81
C PHE A 452 -4.59 -17.43 -12.96
N ALA A 453 -4.62 -18.73 -13.21
CA ALA A 453 -5.56 -19.32 -14.15
C ALA A 453 -7.00 -19.13 -13.63
N ALA A 454 -7.89 -18.65 -14.49
CA ALA A 454 -9.27 -18.35 -14.14
C ALA A 454 -10.22 -18.68 -15.29
N CYS A 455 -11.49 -18.28 -15.16
CA CYS A 455 -12.49 -18.54 -16.19
C CYS A 455 -12.22 -17.76 -17.48
N LYS A 456 -12.91 -18.14 -18.56
CA LYS A 456 -12.77 -17.54 -19.91
C LYS A 456 -12.99 -16.02 -19.97
N LYS A 457 -13.57 -15.40 -18.93
CA LYS A 457 -13.75 -13.95 -18.84
C LYS A 457 -12.51 -13.19 -18.35
N SER A 458 -11.46 -13.88 -17.87
CA SER A 458 -10.22 -13.24 -17.42
C SER A 458 -9.62 -12.31 -18.50
N ASP A 459 -9.55 -12.76 -19.75
CA ASP A 459 -9.00 -11.93 -20.84
C ASP A 459 -9.86 -10.70 -21.15
N GLU A 460 -11.18 -10.80 -20.93
CA GLU A 460 -12.10 -9.68 -21.05
C GLU A 460 -11.84 -8.65 -19.93
N TRP A 461 -11.71 -9.09 -18.68
CA TRP A 461 -11.45 -8.19 -17.54
C TRP A 461 -10.11 -7.47 -17.66
N ASN A 462 -9.04 -8.18 -18.03
CA ASN A 462 -7.75 -7.57 -18.29
C ASN A 462 -7.84 -6.52 -19.42
N ARG A 463 -8.57 -6.83 -20.49
CA ARG A 463 -8.81 -5.89 -21.61
C ARG A 463 -9.53 -4.62 -21.14
N VAL A 464 -10.66 -4.75 -20.43
CA VAL A 464 -11.45 -3.57 -20.02
C VAL A 464 -10.72 -2.73 -18.97
N LEU A 465 -9.85 -3.32 -18.13
CA LEU A 465 -8.99 -2.58 -17.21
C LEU A 465 -7.85 -1.87 -17.94
N ALA A 466 -7.33 -2.46 -19.03
CA ALA A 466 -6.26 -1.87 -19.83
C ALA A 466 -6.71 -0.65 -20.65
N VAL A 467 -7.86 -0.76 -21.33
CA VAL A 467 -8.31 0.26 -22.30
C VAL A 467 -9.61 0.98 -21.91
N GLY A 468 -10.26 0.56 -20.83
CA GLY A 468 -11.58 1.05 -20.41
C GLY A 468 -12.74 0.26 -21.01
N ALA A 469 -13.93 0.45 -20.44
CA ALA A 469 -15.20 -0.07 -20.92
C ALA A 469 -16.30 0.99 -20.77
N PRO A 470 -17.37 0.94 -21.59
CA PRO A 470 -18.48 1.88 -21.48
C PRO A 470 -19.23 1.72 -20.16
N GLU A 471 -19.89 2.78 -19.70
CA GLU A 471 -20.66 2.80 -18.45
C GLU A 471 -21.66 1.62 -18.33
N ALA A 472 -22.35 1.29 -19.42
CA ALA A 472 -23.32 0.19 -19.47
C ALA A 472 -22.72 -1.16 -19.07
N TYR A 473 -21.44 -1.40 -19.41
CA TYR A 473 -20.73 -2.62 -19.04
C TYR A 473 -20.62 -2.74 -17.52
N TRP A 474 -20.16 -1.67 -16.87
CA TRP A 474 -19.98 -1.66 -15.42
C TRP A 474 -21.31 -1.68 -14.68
N ARG A 475 -22.35 -1.01 -15.19
CA ARG A 475 -23.70 -1.09 -14.61
C ARG A 475 -24.27 -2.50 -14.63
N GLU A 476 -23.99 -3.27 -15.67
CA GLU A 476 -24.39 -4.68 -15.70
C GLU A 476 -23.59 -5.51 -14.70
N LEU A 477 -22.30 -5.22 -14.54
CA LEU A 477 -21.43 -5.91 -13.58
C LEU A 477 -21.83 -5.64 -12.11
N LEU A 478 -22.56 -4.56 -11.81
CA LEU A 478 -23.16 -4.34 -10.48
C LEU A 478 -24.20 -5.42 -10.10
N LYS A 479 -24.76 -6.15 -11.06
CA LYS A 479 -25.74 -7.23 -10.81
C LYS A 479 -25.08 -8.61 -10.72
N ALA A 480 -23.76 -8.66 -10.85
CA ALA A 480 -23.03 -9.92 -10.89
C ALA A 480 -23.18 -10.71 -9.58
N ARG A 481 -23.19 -12.04 -9.68
CA ARG A 481 -23.25 -12.93 -8.50
C ARG A 481 -22.02 -12.79 -7.60
N LYS A 482 -20.82 -12.66 -8.18
CA LYS A 482 -19.56 -12.57 -7.42
C LYS A 482 -19.40 -11.16 -6.83
N PRO A 483 -19.19 -11.01 -5.51
CA PRO A 483 -18.97 -9.72 -4.88
C PRO A 483 -17.81 -8.91 -5.49
N VAL A 484 -16.70 -9.58 -5.80
CA VAL A 484 -15.50 -8.94 -6.40
C VAL A 484 -15.84 -8.20 -7.69
N GLN A 485 -16.72 -8.76 -8.54
CA GLN A 485 -17.15 -8.12 -9.77
C GLN A 485 -17.97 -6.84 -9.50
N ARG A 486 -18.85 -6.87 -8.48
CA ARG A 486 -19.61 -5.69 -8.06
C ARG A 486 -18.70 -4.61 -7.47
N THR A 487 -17.69 -4.98 -6.66
CA THR A 487 -16.72 -4.01 -6.14
C THR A 487 -15.91 -3.31 -7.24
N MET A 488 -15.48 -4.07 -8.25
CA MET A 488 -14.80 -3.54 -9.44
C MET A 488 -15.71 -2.54 -10.17
N ALA A 489 -16.97 -2.90 -10.41
CA ALA A 489 -17.94 -2.02 -11.05
C ALA A 489 -18.16 -0.71 -10.29
N ILE A 490 -18.32 -0.77 -8.96
CA ILE A 490 -18.46 0.43 -8.11
C ILE A 490 -17.25 1.35 -8.28
N LYS A 491 -16.03 0.80 -8.21
CA LYS A 491 -14.79 1.58 -8.38
C LYS A 491 -14.72 2.25 -9.76
N GLN A 492 -14.98 1.51 -10.82
CA GLN A 492 -14.88 2.00 -12.19
C GLN A 492 -15.94 3.08 -12.49
N LEU A 493 -17.22 2.83 -12.16
CA LEU A 493 -18.29 3.83 -12.31
C LEU A 493 -18.01 5.08 -11.48
N THR A 494 -17.48 4.93 -10.27
CA THR A 494 -17.13 6.05 -9.40
C THR A 494 -15.98 6.88 -9.96
N THR A 495 -15.00 6.24 -10.60
CA THR A 495 -13.86 6.90 -11.26
C THR A 495 -14.30 7.64 -12.53
N MET A 496 -15.29 7.10 -13.25
CA MET A 496 -15.89 7.73 -14.42
C MET A 496 -16.83 8.90 -14.08
N GLY A 497 -17.17 9.11 -12.80
CA GLY A 497 -18.15 10.11 -12.37
C GLY A 497 -19.61 9.69 -12.60
N CYS A 498 -19.86 8.40 -12.87
CA CYS A 498 -21.18 7.84 -13.17
C CYS A 498 -21.94 7.33 -11.92
N MET A 499 -21.35 7.49 -10.73
CA MET A 499 -21.95 7.14 -9.44
C MET A 499 -22.36 8.40 -8.67
N THR A 500 -23.52 8.34 -8.02
CA THR A 500 -23.97 9.33 -7.04
C THR A 500 -23.85 8.77 -5.62
N SER A 501 -23.83 9.66 -4.62
CA SER A 501 -23.89 9.27 -3.22
C SER A 501 -25.16 8.50 -2.86
N ALA A 502 -26.30 8.83 -3.49
CA ALA A 502 -27.57 8.12 -3.32
C ALA A 502 -27.49 6.66 -3.79
N THR A 503 -26.93 6.39 -4.98
CA THR A 503 -26.77 5.02 -5.47
C THR A 503 -25.77 4.24 -4.60
N LEU A 504 -24.71 4.88 -4.09
CA LEU A 504 -23.79 4.23 -3.14
C LEU A 504 -24.50 3.87 -1.83
N LYS A 505 -25.42 4.72 -1.36
CA LYS A 505 -26.24 4.44 -0.17
C LYS A 505 -27.15 3.24 -0.39
N GLU A 506 -27.85 3.18 -1.53
CA GLU A 506 -28.69 2.04 -1.90
C GLU A 506 -27.89 0.73 -1.93
N ILE A 507 -26.70 0.73 -2.55
CA ILE A 507 -25.81 -0.43 -2.58
C ILE A 507 -25.40 -0.84 -1.16
N PHE A 508 -25.02 0.13 -0.31
CA PHE A 508 -24.63 -0.13 1.07
C PHE A 508 -25.78 -0.78 1.87
N GLU A 509 -27.01 -0.33 1.67
CA GLU A 509 -28.18 -0.81 2.42
C GLU A 509 -28.69 -2.17 1.94
N GLN A 510 -28.45 -2.53 0.68
CA GLN A 510 -29.05 -3.72 0.05
C GLN A 510 -28.07 -4.90 -0.15
N ASP A 511 -26.77 -4.66 -0.31
CA ASP A 511 -25.83 -5.74 -0.63
C ASP A 511 -25.42 -6.55 0.62
N ALA A 512 -25.54 -7.87 0.53
CA ALA A 512 -25.19 -8.78 1.61
C ALA A 512 -23.67 -8.91 1.83
N SER A 513 -22.84 -8.62 0.82
CA SER A 513 -21.39 -8.80 0.88
C SER A 513 -20.68 -7.71 1.68
N TYR A 514 -19.75 -8.14 2.52
CA TYR A 514 -18.91 -7.27 3.34
C TYR A 514 -18.01 -6.38 2.46
N ILE A 515 -17.41 -6.95 1.41
CA ILE A 515 -16.50 -6.19 0.54
C ILE A 515 -17.24 -5.18 -0.35
N VAL A 516 -18.51 -5.45 -0.70
CA VAL A 516 -19.34 -4.52 -1.49
C VAL A 516 -19.77 -3.33 -0.65
N ARG A 517 -20.27 -3.56 0.57
CA ARG A 517 -20.64 -2.47 1.48
C ARG A 517 -19.42 -1.63 1.88
N MET A 518 -18.28 -2.27 2.16
CA MET A 518 -17.02 -1.55 2.38
C MET A 518 -16.68 -0.65 1.19
N GLN A 519 -16.75 -1.17 -0.04
CA GLN A 519 -16.43 -0.37 -1.22
C GLN A 519 -17.40 0.80 -1.41
N ALA A 520 -18.70 0.63 -1.12
CA ALA A 520 -19.68 1.71 -1.16
C ALA A 520 -19.37 2.80 -0.11
N LEU A 521 -19.03 2.42 1.12
CA LEU A 521 -18.59 3.33 2.18
C LEU A 521 -17.35 4.13 1.74
N LEU A 522 -16.31 3.48 1.22
CA LEU A 522 -15.09 4.19 0.81
C LEU A 522 -15.32 5.16 -0.35
N GLN A 523 -16.15 4.77 -1.32
CA GLN A 523 -16.46 5.64 -2.46
C GLN A 523 -17.41 6.79 -2.09
N SER A 524 -18.16 6.71 -0.99
CA SER A 524 -19.04 7.80 -0.56
C SER A 524 -18.28 8.97 0.08
N ALA A 525 -17.08 8.71 0.65
CA ALA A 525 -16.26 9.70 1.35
C ALA A 525 -16.01 10.99 0.55
N LYS A 526 -15.96 10.88 -0.78
CA LYS A 526 -15.74 12.04 -1.65
C LYS A 526 -16.94 12.94 -1.83
N PHE A 527 -18.16 12.53 -1.50
CA PHE A 527 -19.33 13.40 -1.61
C PHE A 527 -19.49 14.26 -0.36
N ALA A 528 -19.25 13.68 0.83
CA ALA A 528 -19.36 14.37 2.12
C ALA A 528 -20.70 15.12 2.28
N ASP A 529 -21.79 14.45 1.90
CA ASP A 529 -23.17 14.95 1.89
C ASP A 529 -24.09 14.14 2.82
N GLU A 530 -25.39 14.44 2.79
CA GLU A 530 -26.39 13.75 3.63
C GLU A 530 -26.46 12.23 3.40
N ASN A 531 -26.27 11.78 2.17
CA ASN A 531 -26.24 10.35 1.84
C ASN A 531 -24.98 9.69 2.41
N THR A 532 -23.84 10.37 2.33
CA THR A 532 -22.59 9.93 2.96
C THR A 532 -22.75 9.82 4.48
N MET A 533 -23.39 10.82 5.10
CA MET A 533 -23.70 10.79 6.53
C MET A 533 -24.59 9.61 6.89
N ALA A 534 -25.64 9.35 6.12
CA ALA A 534 -26.54 8.21 6.34
C ALA A 534 -25.81 6.86 6.20
N ILE A 535 -24.93 6.71 5.21
CA ILE A 535 -24.08 5.51 5.08
C ILE A 535 -23.22 5.32 6.34
N ILE A 536 -22.56 6.38 6.83
CA ILE A 536 -21.72 6.30 8.04
C ILE A 536 -22.56 5.91 9.26
N MET A 537 -23.75 6.49 9.44
CA MET A 537 -24.65 6.14 10.54
C MET A 537 -25.05 4.66 10.50
N ASN A 538 -25.42 4.14 9.33
CA ASN A 538 -25.74 2.72 9.17
C ASN A 538 -24.50 1.84 9.41
N ALA A 539 -23.33 2.28 8.93
CA ALA A 539 -22.08 1.54 9.03
C ALA A 539 -21.56 1.37 10.45
N PHE A 540 -21.94 2.23 11.41
CA PHE A 540 -21.64 2.02 12.84
C PHE A 540 -22.22 0.71 13.40
N HIS A 541 -23.25 0.17 12.76
CA HIS A 541 -23.95 -1.05 13.14
C HIS A 541 -23.70 -2.22 12.19
N ASP A 542 -22.77 -2.09 11.22
CA ASP A 542 -22.48 -3.15 10.25
C ASP A 542 -21.92 -4.42 10.92
N PRO A 543 -22.34 -5.64 10.54
CA PRO A 543 -21.79 -6.86 11.11
C PRO A 543 -20.28 -7.04 10.86
N TYR A 544 -19.73 -6.41 9.83
CA TYR A 544 -18.30 -6.42 9.57
C TYR A 544 -17.58 -5.34 10.39
N GLU A 545 -16.71 -5.78 11.32
CA GLU A 545 -15.97 -4.90 12.22
C GLU A 545 -15.18 -3.82 11.48
N ASN A 546 -14.56 -4.16 10.35
CA ASN A 546 -13.79 -3.19 9.59
C ASN A 546 -14.69 -2.10 9.00
N VAL A 547 -15.92 -2.41 8.56
CA VAL A 547 -16.86 -1.37 8.07
C VAL A 547 -17.16 -0.38 9.19
N ARG A 548 -17.45 -0.87 10.41
CA ARG A 548 -17.66 -0.02 11.60
C ARG A 548 -16.43 0.83 11.91
N ARG A 549 -15.23 0.24 11.84
CA ARG A 549 -13.96 0.93 12.09
C ARG A 549 -13.68 2.03 11.06
N GLN A 550 -13.83 1.75 9.77
CA GLN A 550 -13.66 2.75 8.72
C GLN A 550 -14.72 3.85 8.80
N ALA A 551 -15.96 3.52 9.20
CA ALA A 551 -17.01 4.51 9.44
C ALA A 551 -16.62 5.49 10.55
N CYS A 552 -16.01 5.02 11.65
CA CYS A 552 -15.49 5.90 12.71
C CYS A 552 -14.42 6.87 12.17
N HIS A 553 -13.45 6.37 11.41
CA HIS A 553 -12.41 7.20 10.79
C HIS A 553 -13.02 8.24 9.83
N MET A 554 -14.02 7.84 9.04
CA MET A 554 -14.73 8.73 8.12
C MET A 554 -15.55 9.79 8.86
N ALA A 555 -16.23 9.42 9.96
CA ALA A 555 -17.00 10.35 10.78
C ALA A 555 -16.13 11.49 11.33
N GLY A 556 -14.96 11.17 11.88
CA GLY A 556 -14.00 12.17 12.36
C GLY A 556 -13.47 13.09 11.24
N LYS A 557 -13.20 12.53 10.05
CA LYS A 557 -12.76 13.32 8.89
C LYS A 557 -13.87 14.18 8.27
N MET A 558 -15.12 13.75 8.37
CA MET A 558 -16.28 14.49 7.86
C MET A 558 -16.67 15.64 8.80
N GLY A 559 -16.53 15.43 10.11
CA GLY A 559 -16.64 16.50 11.11
C GLY A 559 -18.07 16.92 11.46
N CYS A 560 -19.06 16.06 11.25
CA CYS A 560 -20.46 16.38 11.60
C CYS A 560 -20.76 16.06 13.07
N ASN A 561 -21.31 17.03 13.80
CA ASN A 561 -21.68 16.87 15.21
C ASN A 561 -22.71 15.75 15.46
N ALA A 562 -23.50 15.39 14.43
CA ALA A 562 -24.46 14.28 14.52
C ALA A 562 -23.79 12.94 14.89
N PHE A 563 -22.50 12.76 14.57
CA PHE A 563 -21.77 11.53 14.88
C PHE A 563 -21.33 11.42 16.35
N ILE A 564 -21.38 12.50 17.14
CA ILE A 564 -20.83 12.53 18.50
C ILE A 564 -21.48 11.47 19.40
N GLU A 565 -22.81 11.41 19.46
CA GLU A 565 -23.49 10.44 20.34
C GLU A 565 -23.31 8.98 19.86
N PRO A 566 -23.46 8.65 18.56
CA PRO A 566 -23.12 7.31 18.06
C PRO A 566 -21.67 6.89 18.34
N LEU A 567 -20.71 7.80 18.19
CA LEU A 567 -19.30 7.51 18.48
C LEU A 567 -19.05 7.28 19.97
N LYS A 568 -19.71 8.02 20.87
CA LYS A 568 -19.64 7.77 22.32
C LYS A 568 -20.20 6.40 22.68
N ALA A 569 -21.34 6.02 22.10
CA ALA A 569 -21.92 4.70 22.31
C ALA A 569 -20.95 3.60 21.87
N LEU A 570 -20.37 3.71 20.67
CA LEU A 570 -19.35 2.78 20.20
C LEU A 570 -18.12 2.72 21.12
N GLN A 571 -17.61 3.88 21.57
CA GLN A 571 -16.48 3.94 22.49
C GLN A 571 -16.80 3.22 23.81
N ALA A 572 -18.00 3.43 24.36
CA ALA A 572 -18.41 2.90 25.65
C ALA A 572 -18.77 1.40 25.59
N GLU A 573 -19.41 0.94 24.52
CA GLU A 573 -20.13 -0.35 24.52
C GLU A 573 -19.50 -1.42 23.62
N ALA A 574 -18.64 -1.05 22.65
CA ALA A 574 -18.12 -1.98 21.65
C ALA A 574 -16.94 -2.86 22.15
N HIS A 575 -17.04 -3.42 23.36
CA HIS A 575 -15.97 -4.13 24.07
C HIS A 575 -15.38 -5.32 23.30
N GLU A 576 -16.19 -6.00 22.48
CA GLU A 576 -15.75 -7.13 21.66
C GLU A 576 -15.01 -6.70 20.39
N THR A 577 -15.03 -5.41 20.06
CA THR A 577 -14.40 -4.82 18.88
C THR A 577 -13.49 -3.67 19.29
N GLN A 578 -12.38 -4.01 19.96
CA GLN A 578 -11.42 -3.05 20.51
C GLN A 578 -10.93 -2.02 19.48
N ARG A 579 -10.79 -2.41 18.21
CA ARG A 579 -10.34 -1.50 17.13
C ARG A 579 -11.42 -0.51 16.71
N VAL A 580 -12.70 -0.87 16.78
CA VAL A 580 -13.82 0.07 16.64
C VAL A 580 -13.82 1.05 17.81
N GLN A 581 -13.66 0.59 19.06
CA GLN A 581 -13.59 1.50 20.22
C GLN A 581 -12.44 2.50 20.10
N TYR A 582 -11.27 2.03 19.67
CA TYR A 582 -10.11 2.88 19.43
C TYR A 582 -10.40 3.92 18.33
N ALA A 583 -10.94 3.49 17.20
CA ALA A 583 -11.28 4.40 16.10
C ALA A 583 -12.37 5.41 16.50
N ALA A 584 -13.37 5.00 17.28
CA ALA A 584 -14.41 5.88 17.81
C ALA A 584 -13.83 6.91 18.79
N LYS A 585 -12.92 6.49 19.69
CA LYS A 585 -12.19 7.41 20.57
C LYS A 585 -11.39 8.44 19.76
N SER A 586 -10.58 8.00 18.80
CA SER A 586 -9.81 8.91 17.95
C SER A 586 -10.70 9.85 17.14
N ALA A 587 -11.86 9.39 16.68
CA ALA A 587 -12.84 10.23 16.00
C ALA A 587 -13.51 11.24 16.95
N LEU A 588 -13.70 10.92 18.24
CA LEU A 588 -14.21 11.88 19.24
C LEU A 588 -13.19 12.96 19.59
N GLU A 589 -11.89 12.63 19.55
CA GLU A 589 -10.80 13.57 19.83
C GLU A 589 -10.82 14.77 18.88
N VAL A 590 -11.34 14.66 17.64
CA VAL A 590 -11.50 15.82 16.74
C VAL A 590 -12.67 16.74 17.07
N PHE A 591 -13.68 16.27 17.83
CA PHE A 591 -14.82 17.09 18.26
C PHE A 591 -14.57 17.80 19.59
N LYS A 592 -13.70 17.26 20.44
CA LYS A 592 -13.27 17.86 21.72
C LYS A 592 -11.76 17.68 21.95
N PRO A 593 -10.90 18.23 21.07
CA PRO A 593 -9.47 18.08 21.21
C PRO A 593 -8.94 18.95 22.35
N ALA A 594 -7.76 18.60 22.86
CA ALA A 594 -6.92 19.60 23.51
C ALA A 594 -6.67 20.73 22.50
N LEU A 595 -6.94 21.98 22.90
CA LEU A 595 -6.62 23.15 22.08
C LEU A 595 -5.12 23.18 21.86
N THR A 596 -4.69 22.97 20.62
CA THR A 596 -3.30 23.19 20.22
C THR A 596 -3.12 24.66 19.87
N GLY A 597 -1.97 25.22 20.25
CA GLY A 597 -1.57 26.54 19.77
C GLY A 597 -1.46 26.56 18.24
N LEU A 598 -1.39 27.76 17.67
CA LEU A 598 -1.10 27.95 16.23
C LEU A 598 0.40 28.12 15.98
N ASP A 599 1.22 27.42 16.78
CA ASP A 599 2.64 27.22 16.48
C ASP A 599 2.81 26.07 15.48
N GLU A 600 4.04 25.83 15.02
CA GLU A 600 4.30 24.85 13.96
C GLU A 600 3.84 23.43 14.33
N ASP A 601 4.12 22.99 15.56
CA ASP A 601 3.77 21.65 16.03
C ASP A 601 2.24 21.50 16.20
N GLY A 602 1.59 22.52 16.74
CA GLY A 602 0.14 22.58 16.90
C GLY A 602 -0.61 22.59 15.56
N ILE A 603 -0.09 23.26 14.53
CA ILE A 603 -0.66 23.22 13.18
C ILE A 603 -0.42 21.86 12.52
N ARG A 604 0.77 21.26 12.68
CA ARG A 604 1.07 19.92 12.12
C ARG A 604 0.22 18.82 12.74
N TYR A 605 -0.19 18.97 14.01
CA TYR A 605 -1.13 18.06 14.67
C TYR A 605 -2.47 17.93 13.93
N LEU A 606 -2.92 18.99 13.25
CA LEU A 606 -4.19 19.03 12.51
C LEU A 606 -4.26 18.03 11.35
N ARG A 607 -3.11 17.54 10.85
CA ARG A 607 -3.05 16.58 9.73
C ARG A 607 -3.77 15.27 10.03
N ASN A 608 -3.63 14.80 11.27
CA ASN A 608 -4.28 13.59 11.75
C ASN A 608 -5.54 13.89 12.57
N ASN A 609 -5.68 15.13 13.04
CA ASN A 609 -6.75 15.57 13.92
C ASN A 609 -7.41 16.85 13.39
N PRO A 610 -8.18 16.79 12.27
CA PRO A 610 -8.83 17.96 11.71
C PRO A 610 -9.85 18.57 12.68
N GLN A 611 -9.53 19.74 13.24
CA GLN A 611 -10.39 20.47 14.19
C GLN A 611 -11.42 21.33 13.43
N HIS A 612 -12.49 20.69 12.95
CA HIS A 612 -13.49 21.33 12.05
C HIS A 612 -14.15 22.60 12.63
N PHE A 613 -14.26 22.72 13.94
CA PHE A 613 -14.86 23.89 14.61
C PHE A 613 -13.96 25.14 14.59
N ARG A 614 -12.67 25.02 14.27
CA ARG A 614 -11.70 26.13 14.20
C ARG A 614 -11.36 26.56 12.77
N ILE A 615 -12.06 26.03 11.75
CA ILE A 615 -11.74 26.33 10.35
C ILE A 615 -11.70 27.84 10.08
N GLN A 616 -12.61 28.63 10.66
CA GLN A 616 -12.59 30.09 10.51
C GLN A 616 -11.30 30.70 11.10
N GLU A 617 -10.92 30.31 12.31
CA GLU A 617 -9.67 30.74 12.95
C GLU A 617 -8.44 30.38 12.10
N PHE A 618 -8.42 29.19 11.49
CA PHE A 618 -7.34 28.76 10.61
C PHE A 618 -7.25 29.57 9.32
N LEU A 619 -8.40 29.95 8.75
CA LEU A 619 -8.48 30.80 7.56
C LEU A 619 -8.06 32.24 7.87
N ASP A 620 -8.43 32.76 9.04
CA ASP A 620 -8.03 34.08 9.51
C ASP A 620 -6.52 34.14 9.77
N PHE A 621 -5.96 33.11 10.43
CA PHE A 621 -4.51 32.95 10.61
C PHE A 621 -3.77 32.88 9.27
N LEU A 622 -4.33 32.17 8.29
CA LEU A 622 -3.76 32.08 6.94
C LEU A 622 -3.78 33.44 6.21
N ALA A 623 -4.79 34.27 6.44
CA ALA A 623 -4.93 35.60 5.83
C ALA A 623 -4.00 36.65 6.46
N ASP A 624 -3.73 36.55 7.76
CA ASP A 624 -3.01 37.55 8.54
C ASP A 624 -1.55 37.74 8.06
N GLU A 625 -1.24 38.92 7.52
CA GLU A 625 0.10 39.29 7.05
C GLU A 625 1.12 39.45 8.20
N ALA A 626 0.66 39.61 9.44
CA ALA A 626 1.55 39.66 10.60
C ALA A 626 2.12 38.28 10.98
N GLN A 627 1.49 37.19 10.51
CA GLN A 627 1.98 35.83 10.80
C GLN A 627 3.20 35.48 9.94
N PRO A 628 4.19 34.73 10.50
CA PRO A 628 5.33 34.24 9.74
C PRO A 628 4.89 33.45 8.51
N VAL A 629 5.50 33.75 7.35
CA VAL A 629 5.17 33.10 6.07
C VAL A 629 5.31 31.58 6.15
N ASP A 630 6.32 31.08 6.85
CA ASP A 630 6.52 29.64 7.02
C ASP A 630 5.38 28.97 7.79
N LEU A 631 4.86 29.61 8.85
CA LEU A 631 3.70 29.10 9.58
C LEU A 631 2.42 29.15 8.74
N ARG A 632 2.26 30.21 7.92
CA ARG A 632 1.14 30.30 6.96
C ARG A 632 1.21 29.18 5.90
N ILE A 633 2.41 28.80 5.44
CA ILE A 633 2.60 27.66 4.54
C ILE A 633 2.20 26.35 5.22
N VAL A 634 2.63 26.14 6.47
CA VAL A 634 2.29 24.94 7.24
C VAL A 634 0.77 24.87 7.48
N MET A 635 0.11 26.00 7.75
CA MET A 635 -1.35 26.10 7.88
C MET A 635 -2.05 25.76 6.56
N ALA A 636 -1.62 26.36 5.44
CA ALA A 636 -2.15 26.03 4.13
C ALA A 636 -2.00 24.53 3.82
N GLU A 637 -0.86 23.93 4.15
CA GLU A 637 -0.62 22.50 3.97
C GLU A 637 -1.59 21.65 4.81
N ALA A 638 -1.76 22.01 6.09
CA ALA A 638 -2.62 21.33 7.06
C ALA A 638 -4.10 21.37 6.66
N LEU A 639 -4.59 22.49 6.14
CA LEU A 639 -5.95 22.62 5.61
C LEU A 639 -6.26 21.63 4.48
N GLY A 640 -5.23 21.13 3.78
CA GLY A 640 -5.42 20.09 2.76
C GLY A 640 -5.83 18.72 3.28
N TRP A 641 -5.76 18.49 4.60
CA TRP A 641 -6.24 17.27 5.26
C TRP A 641 -7.74 17.27 5.55
N PHE A 642 -8.43 18.38 5.26
CA PHE A 642 -9.89 18.51 5.38
C PHE A 642 -10.62 18.05 4.10
N ASN A 643 -10.00 17.21 3.28
CA ASN A 643 -10.55 16.80 1.99
C ASN A 643 -11.92 16.10 2.11
N ASN A 644 -12.13 15.32 3.17
CA ASN A 644 -13.42 14.66 3.44
C ASN A 644 -14.37 15.51 4.31
N SER A 645 -13.99 16.73 4.70
CA SER A 645 -14.81 17.60 5.54
C SER A 645 -16.04 18.11 4.78
N VAL A 646 -17.17 18.25 5.48
CA VAL A 646 -18.34 18.99 4.95
C VAL A 646 -18.02 20.47 4.66
N GLN A 647 -17.00 21.03 5.30
CA GLN A 647 -16.57 22.42 5.12
C GLN A 647 -15.50 22.61 4.04
N ARG A 648 -15.08 21.55 3.34
CA ARG A 648 -14.01 21.62 2.32
C ARG A 648 -14.27 22.64 1.21
N ILE A 649 -15.54 22.83 0.83
CA ILE A 649 -15.93 23.80 -0.21
C ILE A 649 -15.72 25.22 0.32
N ALA A 650 -16.12 25.49 1.57
CA ALA A 650 -15.90 26.79 2.21
C ALA A 650 -14.40 27.10 2.34
N ILE A 651 -13.59 26.14 2.79
CA ILE A 651 -12.11 26.28 2.84
C ILE A 651 -11.56 26.64 1.47
N THR A 652 -11.99 25.90 0.44
CA THR A 652 -11.54 26.11 -0.93
C THR A 652 -11.88 27.51 -1.43
N VAL A 653 -13.13 27.95 -1.26
CA VAL A 653 -13.59 29.29 -1.70
C VAL A 653 -12.82 30.39 -0.99
N ALA A 654 -12.59 30.27 0.32
CA ALA A 654 -11.81 31.25 1.09
C ALA A 654 -10.36 31.35 0.59
N MET A 655 -9.69 30.20 0.38
CA MET A 655 -8.31 30.18 -0.14
C MET A 655 -8.23 30.71 -1.57
N GLU A 656 -9.21 30.42 -2.43
CA GLU A 656 -9.28 30.96 -3.79
C GLU A 656 -9.47 32.47 -3.82
N GLN A 657 -10.21 33.01 -2.85
CA GLN A 657 -10.37 34.45 -2.71
C GLN A 657 -9.06 35.11 -2.28
N GLN A 658 -8.38 34.57 -1.26
CA GLN A 658 -7.07 35.05 -0.82
C GLN A 658 -6.03 35.01 -1.96
N LEU A 659 -6.01 33.94 -2.78
CA LEU A 659 -5.09 33.83 -3.92
C LEU A 659 -5.19 34.97 -4.94
N LYS A 660 -6.29 35.73 -4.99
CA LYS A 660 -6.43 36.89 -5.89
C LYS A 660 -5.61 38.10 -5.44
N GLU A 661 -5.12 38.10 -4.20
CA GLU A 661 -4.30 39.18 -3.65
C GLU A 661 -2.93 39.24 -4.34
N LYS A 662 -2.49 40.45 -4.70
CA LYS A 662 -1.28 40.67 -5.51
C LYS A 662 0.03 40.49 -4.74
N LYS A 663 0.01 40.52 -3.40
CA LYS A 663 1.22 40.54 -2.54
C LYS A 663 1.57 39.21 -1.86
N LEU A 664 0.84 38.12 -2.13
CA LEU A 664 1.13 36.82 -1.49
C LEU A 664 2.51 36.27 -1.90
N PRO A 665 3.35 35.82 -0.93
CA PRO A 665 4.61 35.14 -1.19
C PRO A 665 4.45 33.94 -2.13
N GLN A 666 5.41 33.73 -3.03
CA GLN A 666 5.31 32.69 -4.06
C GLN A 666 5.22 31.28 -3.47
N SER A 667 5.99 30.98 -2.42
CA SER A 667 5.95 29.69 -1.72
C SER A 667 4.57 29.40 -1.12
N LEU A 668 3.97 30.40 -0.46
CA LEU A 668 2.61 30.32 0.07
C LEU A 668 1.58 30.11 -1.04
N ARG A 669 1.67 30.87 -2.13
CA ARG A 669 0.80 30.71 -3.31
C ARG A 669 0.85 29.29 -3.88
N LYS A 670 2.04 28.68 -3.96
CA LYS A 670 2.21 27.31 -4.45
C LYS A 670 1.54 26.29 -3.53
N GLU A 671 1.76 26.39 -2.22
CA GLU A 671 1.13 25.46 -1.27
C GLU A 671 -0.39 25.62 -1.21
N MET A 672 -0.90 26.85 -1.20
CA MET A 672 -2.35 27.10 -1.30
C MET A 672 -2.96 26.48 -2.57
N THR A 673 -2.27 26.61 -3.70
CA THR A 673 -2.68 25.99 -4.98
C THR A 673 -2.77 24.47 -4.85
N LYS A 674 -1.77 23.83 -4.22
CA LYS A 674 -1.79 22.39 -3.95
C LYS A 674 -2.96 22.02 -3.04
N THR A 675 -3.19 22.77 -1.97
CA THR A 675 -4.32 22.57 -1.04
C THR A 675 -5.66 22.61 -1.74
N ILE A 676 -5.92 23.65 -2.53
CA ILE A 676 -7.17 23.76 -3.31
C ILE A 676 -7.37 22.55 -4.23
N LYS A 677 -6.33 22.11 -4.95
CA LYS A 677 -6.40 20.91 -5.79
C LYS A 677 -6.71 19.64 -4.99
N ARG A 678 -6.14 19.51 -3.78
CA ARG A 678 -6.44 18.38 -2.87
C ARG A 678 -7.91 18.35 -2.47
N LEU A 679 -8.47 19.51 -2.10
CA LEU A 679 -9.85 19.64 -1.63
C LEU A 679 -10.89 19.51 -2.75
N LYS A 680 -10.62 20.05 -3.95
CA LYS A 680 -11.56 20.03 -5.10
C LYS A 680 -11.73 18.66 -5.73
N ASN A 681 -10.64 17.91 -5.86
CA ASN A 681 -10.64 16.71 -6.69
C ASN A 681 -11.11 15.46 -5.93
N ASN A 682 -11.80 15.60 -4.79
CA ASN A 682 -12.12 14.52 -3.86
C ASN A 682 -12.84 13.33 -4.47
#